data_AF-A0AAJ5X474-F1
#
_entry.id   AF-A0AAJ5X474-F1
#
_cell.length_a   1.000
_cell.length_b   1.000
_cell.length_c   1.000
_cell.angle_alpha   90.00
_cell.angle_beta   90.00
_cell.angle_gamma   90.00
#
_symmetry.space_group_name_H-M   'P 1'
#
loop_
_entity.id
_entity.type
_entity.pdbx_description
1 polymer ?
#
loop_
_entity_poly.entity_id
_entity_poly.type
_entity_poly.pdbx_seq_one_letter_code
_entity_poly.pdbx_strand_id
1 'polypeptide(L)'
;MIDDLYPGDTEAEIERRKKLGAGAAATSAALRIAQEYEAEFGRDGLNRLISDNVPDAAFGPGDLHRSLLELPWADVLTTNWDTLLERAAQHVEDRVYRVIHTIADIPSSSGPRIVKLHGSLPSHRPFIFTEEDFRTYPTRFAPFINLARQTTMENVLVLVGFSGDDPNFLYWSGWVRDQLGEHAPTIYLVGALDLTGSQRKMLQKRGVQPVDLSRLEAYPGWAPDRRHAMDAQWFIERLTASRPYRKVRWPKAPPPKGAFALVTPAVDPLAPLEMPTSPSQGDWSDAAVETDILPVLAHNRSLYPGWVVAPHRTRDRIWRFLQSAIPACREALPKLEPERALRLAFEMNWLCEIGLVPLFNDLGDPITELLPQLGKVPLSSDASAMVISLAAALLRRAREDGDPEAFDQWDAWLEANPISVEMRARLQFERCLFALDALDFTLLDARLSSCDPDGDPFWLVRKAALLAENDRAAEALTLSRDALAAIRLRTDKDREDIASWSREAYALRLRSSSLAAQIQDWEKNLAERDTFSDRLLVLASRGCAADEEVEWFDTEMHHTPPPLPVEETRLRGFDVGTSSLTRHWHAMGPIITRLTALQALRFFEETGTPARIPPTSVAASAIGGAGRWLHTLDTGRAIGALVRSAGGSDKISMDIVFSRDAVRALSDDEAEVWGQRLLVGSQALRDRVSDPLMRRSAEPRLVVVLEMLSRLVVRRRNLALPALEVALSLYENRDIRGSNSKPLANLFKRGFAALAPAARAFMRRRLLETPVPTGQGDSFDPSAFAFARAGPLARDPELASVIAATIGKVRERSTRWSATLRMQRLQKAGMLTPDEEKAYLDALWDDAFLDAGLPGETPLRPWVFALLPSPNGHDGAQAARARLLRITDLNARDAAGEIHGAIAGEPAPVRLSARELKPLLALVLKKAVPAPEGDDPFPLFGSPDTLDFEFWRLFEDIVALALKQASTRALVRKYFAKPGPRERAIAAAVLAEAGEMALVEAGRSLTAAWEGQDTAVQTTVYGSLAWLRRKPTGASLPDPVWDVAADAIVSRSETAMILALNFFGAAYERHAQDVPSHLDDRLHRALKSLIVVTGDDGARPTLPYDPGEARRGGARLLRALAAAGREDAVVMSLWRAAAVAERIPEIEGRLDAVADNDSAPENDED
;
A
#
# COMPACT_ATOMS: atom_id res chain seq x y z
N MET A 1 11.75 -6.67 76.15
CA MET A 1 13.16 -6.33 76.48
C MET A 1 13.32 -5.94 77.94
N ILE A 2 12.85 -4.74 78.37
CA ILE A 2 13.03 -4.28 79.76
C ILE A 2 12.30 -5.21 80.75
N ASP A 3 11.08 -5.62 80.42
CA ASP A 3 10.32 -6.54 81.27
C ASP A 3 10.96 -7.94 81.34
N ASP A 4 11.53 -8.42 80.24
CA ASP A 4 12.22 -9.73 80.18
C ASP A 4 13.58 -9.72 80.90
N LEU A 5 14.32 -8.61 80.81
CA LEU A 5 15.63 -8.42 81.46
C LEU A 5 15.52 -8.30 82.98
N TYR A 6 14.37 -7.83 83.48
CA TYR A 6 14.15 -7.57 84.90
C TYR A 6 12.84 -8.19 85.37
N PRO A 7 12.61 -9.52 85.29
CA PRO A 7 11.28 -10.12 85.42
C PRO A 7 10.71 -10.16 86.85
N GLY A 8 11.50 -9.86 87.89
CA GLY A 8 11.05 -9.92 89.28
C GLY A 8 10.28 -8.69 89.78
N ASP A 9 9.44 -8.89 90.81
CA ASP A 9 8.59 -7.84 91.43
C ASP A 9 9.28 -7.11 92.60
N THR A 10 10.62 -7.13 92.67
CA THR A 10 11.32 -6.41 93.74
C THR A 10 11.23 -4.89 93.51
N GLU A 11 11.15 -4.11 94.58
CA GLU A 11 11.03 -2.64 94.51
C GLU A 11 12.17 -2.00 93.70
N ALA A 12 13.38 -2.57 93.82
CA ALA A 12 14.55 -2.17 93.04
C ALA A 12 14.40 -2.46 91.53
N GLU A 13 13.84 -3.61 91.15
CA GLU A 13 13.58 -3.95 89.73
C GLU A 13 12.46 -3.09 89.15
N ILE A 14 11.38 -2.85 89.89
CA ILE A 14 10.28 -1.96 89.47
C ILE A 14 10.80 -0.54 89.24
N GLU A 15 11.63 -0.02 90.14
CA GLU A 15 12.23 1.30 89.99
C GLU A 15 13.24 1.35 88.83
N ARG A 16 13.98 0.27 88.59
CA ARG A 16 14.88 0.15 87.44
C ARG A 16 14.12 0.07 86.11
N ARG A 17 13.00 -0.66 86.04
CA ARG A 17 12.09 -0.67 84.89
C ARG A 17 11.50 0.71 84.63
N LYS A 18 11.05 1.42 85.67
CA LYS A 18 10.56 2.81 85.55
C LYS A 18 11.65 3.77 85.05
N LYS A 19 12.87 3.65 85.57
CA LYS A 19 14.01 4.52 85.20
C LYS A 19 14.52 4.24 83.79
N LEU A 20 14.65 2.97 83.40
CA LEU A 20 15.02 2.56 82.05
C LEU A 20 13.89 2.87 81.05
N GLY A 21 12.62 2.67 81.44
CA GLY A 21 11.46 3.04 80.63
C GLY A 21 11.35 4.55 80.39
N ALA A 22 11.62 5.38 81.39
CA ALA A 22 11.66 6.84 81.25
C ALA A 22 12.88 7.34 80.44
N GLY A 23 13.99 6.61 80.44
CA GLY A 23 15.22 6.93 79.69
C GLY A 23 15.34 6.29 78.30
N ALA A 24 14.50 5.30 77.97
CA ALA A 24 14.52 4.55 76.71
C ALA A 24 14.10 5.37 75.48
N ALA A 25 13.59 6.60 75.67
CA ALA A 25 13.25 7.50 74.58
C ALA A 25 14.47 7.98 73.77
N ALA A 26 15.68 7.91 74.33
CA ALA A 26 16.91 8.24 73.62
C ALA A 26 17.46 7.02 72.86
N THR A 27 17.76 7.17 71.56
CA THR A 27 18.27 6.10 70.69
C THR A 27 19.48 5.37 71.30
N SER A 28 20.45 6.09 71.87
CA SER A 28 21.62 5.50 72.51
C SER A 28 21.29 4.63 73.75
N ALA A 29 20.24 4.97 74.49
CA ALA A 29 19.77 4.17 75.61
C ALA A 29 19.07 2.89 75.13
N ALA A 30 18.28 2.97 74.05
CA ALA A 30 17.61 1.82 73.45
C ALA A 30 18.61 0.79 72.87
N LEU A 31 19.64 1.25 72.14
CA LEU A 31 20.68 0.37 71.60
C LEU A 31 21.46 -0.36 72.69
N ARG A 32 21.68 0.29 73.84
CA ARG A 32 22.34 -0.30 75.01
C ARG A 32 21.47 -1.35 75.68
N ILE A 33 20.17 -1.09 75.84
CA ILE A 33 19.21 -2.07 76.38
C ILE A 33 19.13 -3.31 75.45
N ALA A 34 19.17 -3.09 74.14
CA ALA A 34 19.24 -4.18 73.17
C ALA A 34 20.51 -5.01 73.30
N GLN A 35 21.65 -4.36 73.57
CA GLN A 35 22.93 -5.04 73.82
C GLN A 35 22.90 -5.86 75.12
N GLU A 36 22.31 -5.33 76.19
CA GLU A 36 22.10 -6.04 77.46
C GLU A 36 21.18 -7.26 77.25
N TYR A 37 20.10 -7.10 76.47
CA TYR A 37 19.21 -8.20 76.09
C TYR A 37 19.91 -9.29 75.28
N GLU A 38 20.72 -8.90 74.29
CA GLU A 38 21.50 -9.86 73.49
C GLU A 38 22.53 -10.61 74.35
N ALA A 39 23.17 -9.94 75.31
CA ALA A 39 24.13 -10.56 76.19
C ALA A 39 23.50 -11.63 77.10
N GLU A 40 22.27 -11.39 77.56
CA GLU A 40 21.54 -12.31 78.44
C GLU A 40 20.86 -13.46 77.68
N PHE A 41 20.15 -13.15 76.58
CA PHE A 41 19.29 -14.11 75.86
C PHE A 41 19.87 -14.60 74.52
N GLY A 42 21.05 -14.12 74.14
CA GLY A 42 21.72 -14.44 72.89
C GLY A 42 21.10 -13.77 71.65
N ARG A 43 21.84 -13.78 70.54
CA ARG A 43 21.41 -13.19 69.26
C ARG A 43 20.12 -13.81 68.70
N ASP A 44 19.93 -15.12 68.86
CA ASP A 44 18.71 -15.78 68.42
C ASP A 44 17.49 -15.38 69.26
N GLY A 45 17.67 -15.15 70.56
CA GLY A 45 16.62 -14.61 71.42
C GLY A 45 16.20 -13.20 70.99
N LEU A 46 17.17 -12.34 70.66
CA LEU A 46 16.92 -11.00 70.11
C LEU A 46 16.20 -11.06 68.74
N ASN A 47 16.66 -11.90 67.82
CA ASN A 47 16.03 -12.06 66.50
C ASN A 47 14.59 -12.57 66.58
N ARG A 48 14.30 -13.51 67.50
CA ARG A 48 12.93 -13.96 67.77
C ARG A 48 12.09 -12.83 68.31
N LEU A 49 12.59 -12.10 69.31
CA LEU A 49 11.87 -10.96 69.86
C LEU A 49 11.53 -9.90 68.79
N ILE A 50 12.47 -9.59 67.88
CA ILE A 50 12.23 -8.70 66.74
C ILE A 50 11.13 -9.27 65.83
N SER A 51 11.20 -10.55 65.49
CA SER A 51 10.23 -11.22 64.61
C SER A 51 8.82 -11.27 65.23
N ASP A 52 8.74 -11.48 66.56
CA ASP A 52 7.48 -11.57 67.29
C ASP A 52 6.80 -10.19 67.46
N ASN A 53 7.61 -9.12 67.56
CA ASN A 53 7.11 -7.74 67.73
C ASN A 53 6.89 -6.99 66.40
N VAL A 54 7.37 -7.52 65.28
CA VAL A 54 7.15 -6.96 63.93
C VAL A 54 6.38 -7.98 63.08
N PRO A 55 5.03 -7.99 63.15
CA PRO A 55 4.23 -8.99 62.47
C PRO A 55 4.05 -8.64 60.98
N ASP A 56 5.14 -8.73 60.22
CA ASP A 56 5.21 -8.34 58.80
C ASP A 56 4.12 -9.00 57.95
N ALA A 57 3.88 -10.30 58.15
CA ALA A 57 2.84 -11.04 57.42
C ALA A 57 1.40 -10.64 57.78
N ALA A 58 1.17 -10.04 58.96
CA ALA A 58 -0.17 -9.64 59.40
C ALA A 58 -0.64 -8.31 58.78
N PHE A 59 0.29 -7.53 58.22
CA PHE A 59 0.01 -6.25 57.57
C PHE A 59 0.23 -6.33 56.07
N GLY A 60 -0.69 -5.75 55.31
CA GLY A 60 -0.53 -5.54 53.86
C GLY A 60 -0.03 -4.13 53.56
N PRO A 61 0.63 -3.91 52.41
CA PRO A 61 1.00 -2.57 51.98
C PRO A 61 -0.25 -1.71 51.75
N GLY A 62 -0.33 -0.58 52.46
CA GLY A 62 -1.38 0.43 52.22
C GLY A 62 -1.12 1.32 51.01
N ASP A 63 -2.14 2.08 50.58
CA ASP A 63 -2.10 2.93 49.37
C ASP A 63 -0.92 3.93 49.36
N LEU A 64 -0.54 4.48 50.52
CA LEU A 64 0.60 5.39 50.62
C LEU A 64 1.93 4.75 50.22
N HIS A 65 2.14 3.46 50.50
CA HIS A 65 3.36 2.76 50.06
C HIS A 65 3.39 2.64 48.54
N ARG A 66 2.24 2.35 47.92
CA ARG A 66 2.10 2.29 46.47
C ARG A 66 2.35 3.65 45.83
N SER A 67 1.65 4.70 46.29
CA SER A 67 1.81 6.06 45.76
C SER A 67 3.22 6.61 45.97
N LEU A 68 3.89 6.26 47.07
CA LEU A 68 5.30 6.61 47.28
C LEU A 68 6.20 5.99 46.20
N LEU A 69 6.00 4.72 45.85
CA LEU A 69 6.84 4.00 44.88
C LEU A 69 6.50 4.29 43.42
N GLU A 70 5.28 4.80 43.14
CA GLU A 70 4.89 5.34 41.83
C GLU A 70 5.68 6.61 41.44
N LEU A 71 6.20 7.35 42.44
CA LEU A 71 7.09 8.47 42.20
C LEU A 71 8.43 7.99 41.61
N PRO A 72 9.09 8.82 40.78
CA PRO A 72 10.23 8.38 39.98
C PRO A 72 11.56 8.34 40.74
N TRP A 73 11.63 7.63 41.88
CA TRP A 73 12.85 7.51 42.68
C TRP A 73 13.97 6.78 41.92
N ALA A 74 15.21 7.25 42.10
CA ALA A 74 16.40 6.57 41.61
C ALA A 74 16.72 5.33 42.45
N ASP A 75 16.68 5.47 43.78
CA ASP A 75 16.80 4.39 44.76
C ASP A 75 15.97 4.71 46.00
N VAL A 76 15.53 3.67 46.70
CA VAL A 76 14.86 3.75 48.01
C VAL A 76 15.73 3.01 49.02
N LEU A 77 16.33 3.75 49.95
CA LEU A 77 17.12 3.19 51.05
C LEU A 77 16.23 3.08 52.29
N THR A 78 16.22 1.92 52.95
CA THR A 78 15.43 1.74 54.18
C THR A 78 16.20 0.99 55.26
N THR A 79 15.99 1.41 56.50
CA THR A 79 16.46 0.75 57.72
C THR A 79 15.39 -0.14 58.35
N ASN A 80 14.18 -0.19 57.77
CA ASN A 80 13.08 -1.01 58.27
C ASN A 80 13.28 -2.49 57.96
N TRP A 81 12.80 -3.37 58.83
CA TRP A 81 12.89 -4.82 58.65
C TRP A 81 11.68 -5.45 57.94
N ASP A 82 10.50 -4.83 58.00
CA ASP A 82 9.28 -5.29 57.32
C ASP A 82 9.43 -5.30 55.79
N THR A 83 8.53 -5.98 55.07
CA THR A 83 8.58 -6.11 53.60
C THR A 83 7.50 -5.27 52.89
N LEU A 84 6.97 -4.22 53.53
CA LEU A 84 5.84 -3.46 53.00
C LEU A 84 6.17 -2.72 51.71
N LEU A 85 7.37 -2.13 51.59
CA LEU A 85 7.79 -1.43 50.37
C LEU A 85 8.03 -2.40 49.21
N GLU A 86 8.61 -3.57 49.50
CA GLU A 86 8.90 -4.63 48.55
C GLU A 86 7.61 -5.24 47.99
N ARG A 87 6.64 -5.53 48.88
CA ARG A 87 5.32 -6.01 48.50
C ARG A 87 4.50 -4.92 47.79
N ALA A 88 4.64 -3.66 48.17
CA ALA A 88 4.01 -2.54 47.45
C ALA A 88 4.59 -2.39 46.04
N ALA A 89 5.91 -2.54 45.87
CA ALA A 89 6.59 -2.42 44.57
C ALA A 89 6.07 -3.42 43.53
N GLN A 90 5.62 -4.62 43.95
CA GLN A 90 5.01 -5.62 43.07
C GLN A 90 3.71 -5.15 42.41
N HIS A 91 3.07 -4.12 42.96
CA HIS A 91 1.81 -3.56 42.47
C HIS A 91 2.00 -2.24 41.72
N VAL A 92 3.23 -1.79 41.50
CA VAL A 92 3.55 -0.59 40.74
C VAL A 92 3.71 -0.97 39.27
N GLU A 93 2.82 -0.50 38.41
CA GLU A 93 2.81 -0.89 36.98
C GLU A 93 3.91 -0.18 36.17
N ASP A 94 4.18 1.09 36.49
CA ASP A 94 5.06 1.96 35.70
C ASP A 94 6.57 1.71 35.94
N ARG A 95 6.96 0.93 36.96
CA ARG A 95 8.37 0.77 37.40
C ARG A 95 8.62 -0.56 38.09
N VAL A 96 9.78 -1.16 37.81
CA VAL A 96 10.25 -2.39 38.48
C VAL A 96 11.41 -2.07 39.41
N TYR A 97 11.18 -2.17 40.73
CA TYR A 97 12.24 -2.03 41.73
C TYR A 97 12.94 -3.35 41.97
N ARG A 98 14.28 -3.36 41.93
CA ARG A 98 15.08 -4.51 42.39
C ARG A 98 15.37 -4.40 43.88
N VAL A 99 15.03 -5.42 44.65
CA VAL A 99 15.29 -5.42 46.10
C VAL A 99 16.69 -5.99 46.38
N ILE A 100 17.48 -5.27 47.17
CA ILE A 100 18.78 -5.69 47.66
C ILE A 100 18.63 -6.05 49.14
N HIS A 101 18.66 -7.35 49.44
CA HIS A 101 18.59 -7.86 50.81
C HIS A 101 19.98 -8.13 51.40
N THR A 102 20.96 -8.45 50.55
CA THR A 102 22.31 -8.86 50.95
C THR A 102 23.38 -8.24 50.05
N ILE A 103 24.64 -8.32 50.49
CA ILE A 103 25.81 -7.82 49.72
C ILE A 103 25.92 -8.53 48.35
N ALA A 104 25.51 -9.80 48.27
CA ALA A 104 25.59 -10.59 47.03
C ALA A 104 24.65 -10.07 45.92
N ASP A 105 23.60 -9.32 46.29
CA ASP A 105 22.61 -8.81 45.32
C ASP A 105 23.09 -7.55 44.60
N ILE A 106 24.10 -6.85 45.14
CA ILE A 106 24.58 -5.55 44.64
C ILE A 106 25.07 -5.65 43.18
N PRO A 107 25.99 -6.58 42.79
CA PRO A 107 26.58 -6.57 41.45
C PRO A 107 25.58 -6.82 40.31
N SER A 108 24.51 -7.56 40.58
CA SER A 108 23.49 -7.93 39.58
C SER A 108 22.30 -6.96 39.53
N SER A 109 22.34 -5.85 40.26
CA SER A 109 21.22 -4.93 40.39
C SER A 109 21.41 -3.65 39.57
N SER A 110 20.48 -3.36 38.66
CA SER A 110 20.34 -2.05 38.02
C SER A 110 19.24 -1.24 38.73
N GLY A 111 19.40 0.08 38.82
CA GLY A 111 18.37 0.99 39.32
C GLY A 111 17.05 0.89 38.53
N PRO A 112 15.89 1.19 39.16
CA PRO A 112 15.73 1.64 40.54
C PRO A 112 15.76 0.50 41.58
N ARG A 113 16.35 0.76 42.76
CA ARG A 113 16.56 -0.28 43.80
C ARG A 113 15.81 0.03 45.09
N ILE A 114 15.40 -1.01 45.83
CA ILE A 114 15.02 -0.92 47.25
C ILE A 114 16.13 -1.60 48.06
N VAL A 115 16.87 -0.83 48.85
CA VAL A 115 18.07 -1.30 49.56
C VAL A 115 17.79 -1.45 51.04
N LYS A 116 17.90 -2.68 51.56
CA LYS A 116 17.71 -3.01 52.97
C LYS A 116 19.04 -2.94 53.71
N LEU A 117 19.28 -1.81 54.39
CA LEU A 117 20.55 -1.58 55.06
C LEU A 117 20.69 -2.44 56.34
N HIS A 118 19.61 -2.62 57.10
CA HIS A 118 19.68 -3.20 58.46
C HIS A 118 19.15 -4.64 58.56
N GLY A 119 19.13 -5.36 57.45
CA GLY A 119 18.51 -6.69 57.33
C GLY A 119 17.03 -6.61 56.92
N SER A 120 16.41 -7.77 56.70
CA SER A 120 15.01 -7.88 56.27
C SER A 120 14.35 -9.16 56.80
N LEU A 121 13.09 -9.06 57.19
CA LEU A 121 12.26 -10.23 57.47
C LEU A 121 11.98 -11.00 56.15
N PRO A 122 11.66 -12.30 56.23
CA PRO A 122 11.64 -13.15 57.43
C PRO A 122 13.03 -13.68 57.84
N SER A 123 14.03 -13.71 56.93
CA SER A 123 15.26 -14.50 57.14
C SER A 123 16.57 -13.82 56.68
N HIS A 124 16.56 -12.56 56.23
CA HIS A 124 17.77 -11.86 55.80
C HIS A 124 18.46 -11.19 56.99
N ARG A 125 19.29 -11.99 57.66
CA ARG A 125 20.04 -11.64 58.88
C ARG A 125 21.47 -11.18 58.56
N PRO A 126 22.14 -10.46 59.48
CA PRO A 126 21.69 -10.05 60.82
C PRO A 126 20.77 -8.81 60.80
N PHE A 127 19.86 -8.72 61.78
CA PHE A 127 19.14 -7.48 62.09
C PHE A 127 20.05 -6.54 62.87
N ILE A 128 20.27 -5.35 62.34
CA ILE A 128 21.12 -4.33 62.98
C ILE A 128 20.30 -3.59 64.03
N PHE A 129 20.59 -3.84 65.31
CA PHE A 129 19.80 -3.25 66.41
C PHE A 129 20.60 -2.98 67.69
N THR A 130 21.73 -3.65 67.92
CA THR A 130 22.52 -3.48 69.15
C THR A 130 23.62 -2.43 68.97
N GLU A 131 24.14 -1.90 70.08
CA GLU A 131 25.26 -0.96 70.06
C GLU A 131 26.50 -1.51 69.30
N GLU A 132 26.82 -2.79 69.50
CA GLU A 132 27.93 -3.45 68.80
C GLU A 132 27.68 -3.65 67.30
N ASP A 133 26.41 -3.87 66.89
CA ASP A 133 26.06 -3.94 65.47
C ASP A 133 26.38 -2.62 64.77
N PHE A 134 25.91 -1.49 65.32
CA PHE A 134 26.18 -0.17 64.74
C PHE A 134 27.67 0.17 64.74
N ARG A 135 28.40 -0.18 65.80
CA ARG A 135 29.86 0.07 65.89
C ARG A 135 30.64 -0.69 64.81
N THR A 136 30.26 -1.95 64.54
CA THR A 136 30.97 -2.81 63.58
C THR A 136 30.41 -2.74 62.15
N TYR A 137 29.24 -2.12 61.96
CA TYR A 137 28.54 -2.02 60.68
C TYR A 137 29.39 -1.41 59.55
N PRO A 138 30.11 -0.28 59.75
CA PRO A 138 30.92 0.30 58.68
C PRO A 138 32.00 -0.62 58.12
N THR A 139 32.51 -1.54 58.95
CA THR A 139 33.54 -2.51 58.54
C THR A 139 32.92 -3.79 57.98
N ARG A 140 31.89 -4.34 58.63
CA ARG A 140 31.25 -5.61 58.22
C ARG A 140 30.37 -5.48 56.98
N PHE A 141 29.74 -4.33 56.79
CA PHE A 141 28.82 -4.03 55.70
C PHE A 141 29.32 -2.88 54.82
N ALA A 142 30.65 -2.78 54.66
CA ALA A 142 31.30 -1.75 53.84
C ALA A 142 30.70 -1.59 52.41
N PRO A 143 30.29 -2.68 51.70
CA PRO A 143 29.63 -2.54 50.40
C PRO A 143 28.31 -1.75 50.44
N PHE A 144 27.48 -1.94 51.46
CA PHE A 144 26.24 -1.17 51.64
C PHE A 144 26.52 0.30 51.96
N ILE A 145 27.55 0.57 52.77
CA ILE A 145 28.00 1.95 53.04
C ILE A 145 28.50 2.62 51.76
N ASN A 146 29.29 1.92 50.94
CA ASN A 146 29.78 2.47 49.68
C ASN A 146 28.65 2.74 48.70
N LEU A 147 27.67 1.84 48.62
CA LEU A 147 26.45 2.05 47.83
C LEU A 147 25.69 3.30 48.31
N ALA A 148 25.44 3.42 49.62
CA ALA A 148 24.75 4.59 50.18
C ALA A 148 25.52 5.90 49.95
N ARG A 149 26.85 5.88 50.07
CA ARG A 149 27.73 7.02 49.74
C ARG A 149 27.58 7.41 48.27
N GLN A 150 27.71 6.45 47.35
CA GLN A 150 27.59 6.70 45.92
C GLN A 150 26.21 7.26 45.56
N THR A 151 25.13 6.63 46.04
CA THR A 151 23.75 7.13 45.82
C THR A 151 23.59 8.56 46.33
N THR A 152 24.18 8.90 47.48
CA THR A 152 24.12 10.25 48.07
C THR A 152 25.00 11.27 47.34
N MET A 153 26.09 10.84 46.71
CA MET A 153 26.95 11.72 45.90
C MET A 153 26.32 12.03 44.53
N GLU A 154 25.63 11.07 43.94
CA GLU A 154 25.01 11.19 42.61
C GLU A 154 23.61 11.84 42.65
N ASN A 155 22.90 11.76 43.79
CA ASN A 155 21.49 12.14 43.88
C ASN A 155 21.17 13.01 45.11
N VAL A 156 20.05 13.74 45.01
CA VAL A 156 19.41 14.42 46.15
C VAL A 156 18.71 13.39 47.03
N LEU A 157 18.99 13.41 48.34
CA LEU A 157 18.38 12.48 49.29
C LEU A 157 17.16 13.12 49.98
N VAL A 158 16.07 12.35 50.12
CA VAL A 158 14.86 12.77 50.82
C VAL A 158 14.53 11.75 51.92
N LEU A 159 14.52 12.22 53.17
CA LEU A 159 14.20 11.43 54.36
C LEU A 159 12.71 11.60 54.67
N VAL A 160 11.95 10.50 54.63
CA VAL A 160 10.50 10.45 54.90
C VAL A 160 10.24 9.37 55.94
N GLY A 161 9.52 9.70 57.01
CA GLY A 161 9.27 8.76 58.11
C GLY A 161 10.54 8.32 58.85
N PHE A 162 11.61 9.10 58.73
CA PHE A 162 12.93 8.80 59.27
C PHE A 162 13.42 10.01 60.08
N SER A 163 13.87 9.78 61.32
CA SER A 163 14.27 10.87 62.23
C SER A 163 15.59 11.53 61.87
N GLY A 164 16.46 10.85 61.11
CA GLY A 164 17.80 11.34 60.77
C GLY A 164 18.86 11.08 61.85
N ASP A 165 18.49 10.42 62.95
CA ASP A 165 19.39 10.17 64.10
C ASP A 165 20.10 8.82 64.03
N ASP A 166 19.91 8.07 62.95
CA ASP A 166 20.55 6.77 62.76
C ASP A 166 22.09 6.92 62.66
N PRO A 167 22.88 6.16 63.46
CA PRO A 167 24.34 6.28 63.46
C PRO A 167 24.99 6.00 62.10
N ASN A 168 24.45 5.04 61.32
CA ASN A 168 25.00 4.72 60.01
C ASN A 168 24.72 5.86 59.03
N PHE A 169 23.49 6.38 59.00
CA PHE A 169 23.14 7.58 58.23
C PHE A 169 24.08 8.76 58.51
N LEU A 170 24.25 9.11 59.79
CA LEU A 170 25.12 10.21 60.21
C LEU A 170 26.58 9.99 59.80
N TYR A 171 27.05 8.74 59.85
CA TYR A 171 28.40 8.38 59.45
C TYR A 171 28.66 8.61 57.95
N TRP A 172 27.82 8.06 57.06
CA TRP A 172 28.08 8.21 55.63
C TRP A 172 27.66 9.58 55.07
N SER A 173 26.62 10.22 55.58
CA SER A 173 26.23 11.58 55.16
C SER A 173 27.25 12.62 55.62
N GLY A 174 27.78 12.48 56.84
CA GLY A 174 28.89 13.29 57.34
C GLY A 174 30.13 13.15 56.46
N TRP A 175 30.48 11.91 56.11
CA TRP A 175 31.60 11.64 55.20
C TRP A 175 31.41 12.32 53.83
N VAL A 176 30.24 12.18 53.19
CA VAL A 176 29.97 12.80 51.87
C VAL A 176 30.12 14.33 51.94
N ARG A 177 29.57 14.95 52.98
CA ARG A 177 29.71 16.39 53.21
C ARG A 177 31.17 16.80 53.40
N ASP A 178 31.93 16.04 54.19
CA ASP A 178 33.31 16.37 54.49
C ASP A 178 34.21 16.21 53.25
N GLN A 179 33.83 15.36 52.27
CA GLN A 179 34.54 15.21 50.99
C GLN A 179 34.12 16.25 49.92
N LEU A 180 32.83 16.58 49.82
CA LEU A 180 32.30 17.44 48.75
C LEU A 180 32.12 18.92 49.16
N GLY A 181 32.15 19.24 50.45
CA GLY A 181 32.01 20.60 50.96
C GLY A 181 30.71 21.26 50.51
N GLU A 182 30.80 22.47 49.96
CA GLU A 182 29.65 23.24 49.45
C GLU A 182 29.00 22.62 48.20
N HIS A 183 29.68 21.68 47.53
CA HIS A 183 29.15 20.98 46.36
C HIS A 183 28.38 19.69 46.71
N ALA A 184 28.27 19.36 48.00
CA ALA A 184 27.49 18.20 48.45
C ALA A 184 26.00 18.39 48.10
N PRO A 185 25.33 17.35 47.54
CA PRO A 185 23.89 17.40 47.31
C PRO A 185 23.11 17.65 48.62
N THR A 186 22.08 18.47 48.56
CA THR A 186 21.23 18.78 49.72
C THR A 186 20.44 17.54 50.16
N ILE A 187 20.38 17.30 51.46
CA ILE A 187 19.51 16.27 52.05
C ILE A 187 18.24 16.95 52.57
N TYR A 188 17.06 16.46 52.20
CA TYR A 188 15.79 16.97 52.72
C TYR A 188 15.25 16.08 53.83
N LEU A 189 14.87 16.66 54.97
CA LEU A 189 14.19 15.94 56.06
C LEU A 189 12.74 16.38 56.12
N VAL A 190 11.79 15.48 55.85
CA VAL A 190 10.37 15.81 55.68
C VAL A 190 9.51 15.18 56.78
N GLY A 191 8.67 15.99 57.43
CA GLY A 191 7.66 15.53 58.39
C GLY A 191 7.13 16.67 59.26
N ALA A 192 6.25 16.37 60.22
CA ALA A 192 5.91 17.31 61.28
C ALA A 192 7.00 17.33 62.35
N LEU A 193 8.01 18.18 62.14
CA LEU A 193 9.26 18.14 62.92
C LEU A 193 9.23 19.03 64.17
N ASP A 194 8.32 20.01 64.24
CA ASP A 194 8.17 20.99 65.34
C ASP A 194 9.52 21.57 65.81
N LEU A 195 10.38 21.94 64.86
CA LEU A 195 11.77 22.29 65.15
C LEU A 195 11.89 23.70 65.74
N THR A 196 12.64 23.80 66.84
CA THR A 196 13.12 25.09 67.34
C THR A 196 14.11 25.74 66.36
N GLY A 197 14.28 27.06 66.46
CA GLY A 197 15.21 27.80 65.59
C GLY A 197 16.66 27.33 65.69
N SER A 198 17.10 26.84 66.85
CA SER A 198 18.45 26.29 67.06
C SER A 198 18.62 24.92 66.40
N GLN A 199 17.64 24.02 66.55
CA GLN A 199 17.64 22.70 65.90
C GLN A 199 17.65 22.83 64.38
N ARG A 200 16.83 23.72 63.82
CA ARG A 200 16.82 23.98 62.37
C ARG A 200 18.20 24.44 61.86
N LYS A 201 18.84 25.40 62.54
CA LYS A 201 20.18 25.87 62.17
C LYS A 201 21.24 24.77 62.29
N MET A 202 21.11 23.88 63.28
CA MET A 202 22.01 22.73 63.44
C MET A 202 21.91 21.78 62.24
N LEU A 203 20.69 21.42 61.82
CA LEU A 203 20.47 20.56 60.64
C LEU A 203 21.01 21.20 59.36
N GLN A 204 20.75 22.49 59.15
CA GLN A 204 21.25 23.23 57.98
C GLN A 204 22.77 23.26 57.92
N LYS A 205 23.45 23.47 59.07
CA LYS A 205 24.92 23.36 59.15
C LYS A 205 25.45 21.96 58.84
N ARG A 206 24.63 20.92 59.00
CA ARG A 206 24.97 19.54 58.65
C ARG A 206 24.69 19.22 57.18
N GLY A 207 24.17 20.16 56.38
CA GLY A 207 23.75 19.91 54.98
C GLY A 207 22.35 19.32 54.86
N VAL A 208 21.58 19.28 55.96
CA VAL A 208 20.21 18.77 56.00
C VAL A 208 19.22 19.94 56.04
N GLN A 209 18.39 20.06 55.02
CA GLN A 209 17.34 21.06 54.89
C GLN A 209 16.01 20.51 55.42
N PRO A 210 15.52 20.95 56.59
CA PRO A 210 14.25 20.46 57.12
C PRO A 210 13.05 21.10 56.41
N VAL A 211 12.10 20.24 56.02
CA VAL A 211 10.79 20.57 55.47
C VAL A 211 9.75 20.24 56.55
N ASP A 212 9.47 21.24 57.38
CA ASP A 212 8.62 21.11 58.56
C ASP A 212 7.15 21.34 58.22
N LEU A 213 6.41 20.23 58.10
CA LEU A 213 4.99 20.19 57.73
C LEU A 213 4.05 20.61 58.87
N SER A 214 4.55 20.68 60.12
CA SER A 214 3.76 21.17 61.26
C SER A 214 3.29 22.62 61.10
N ARG A 215 3.92 23.35 60.17
CA ARG A 215 3.62 24.75 59.85
C ARG A 215 2.54 24.91 58.78
N LEU A 216 2.00 23.82 58.24
CA LEU A 216 0.90 23.86 57.28
C LEU A 216 -0.38 24.36 57.98
N GLU A 217 -1.16 25.19 57.30
CA GLU A 217 -2.40 25.76 57.84
C GLU A 217 -3.44 24.67 58.18
N ALA A 218 -3.43 23.55 57.44
CA ALA A 218 -4.30 22.40 57.69
C ALA A 218 -3.85 21.51 58.87
N TYR A 219 -2.60 21.61 59.29
CA TYR A 219 -1.99 20.70 60.28
C TYR A 219 -2.71 20.68 61.65
N PRO A 220 -3.15 21.82 62.23
CA PRO A 220 -3.90 21.80 63.49
C PRO A 220 -5.22 21.02 63.42
N GLY A 221 -5.83 20.91 62.23
CA GLY A 221 -7.07 20.18 61.99
C GLY A 221 -6.90 18.66 61.80
N TRP A 222 -5.67 18.16 61.73
CA TRP A 222 -5.39 16.73 61.52
C TRP A 222 -5.49 15.93 62.82
N ALA A 223 -6.19 14.80 62.75
CA ALA A 223 -6.41 13.90 63.89
C ALA A 223 -5.06 13.40 64.45
N PRO A 224 -4.76 13.58 65.76
CA PRO A 224 -3.45 13.30 66.35
C PRO A 224 -2.88 11.91 66.04
N ASP A 225 -3.74 10.89 66.02
CA ASP A 225 -3.43 9.49 65.73
C ASP A 225 -3.11 9.22 64.25
N ARG A 226 -3.53 10.10 63.34
CA ARG A 226 -3.29 9.97 61.88
C ARG A 226 -2.31 10.98 61.32
N ARG A 227 -1.78 11.90 62.13
CA ARG A 227 -0.91 13.00 61.66
C ARG A 227 0.26 12.51 60.82
N HIS A 228 0.96 11.45 61.24
CA HIS A 228 2.11 10.96 60.48
C HIS A 228 1.70 10.42 59.09
N ALA A 229 0.58 9.71 59.01
CA ALA A 229 0.04 9.23 57.73
C ALA A 229 -0.39 10.42 56.84
N MET A 230 -1.01 11.45 57.43
CA MET A 230 -1.44 12.66 56.71
C MET A 230 -0.26 13.52 56.25
N ASP A 231 0.82 13.61 57.03
CA ASP A 231 2.10 14.25 56.65
C ASP A 231 2.68 13.59 55.40
N ALA A 232 2.80 12.25 55.43
CA ALA A 232 3.33 11.47 54.32
C ALA A 232 2.43 11.57 53.09
N GLN A 233 1.11 11.48 53.28
CA GLN A 233 0.14 11.65 52.20
C GLN A 233 0.25 13.03 51.57
N TRP A 234 0.24 14.10 52.36
CA TRP A 234 0.35 15.47 51.84
C TRP A 234 1.63 15.65 51.03
N PHE A 235 2.76 15.11 51.51
CA PHE A 235 4.03 15.18 50.79
C PHE A 235 3.99 14.44 49.44
N ILE A 236 3.49 13.20 49.43
CA ILE A 236 3.37 12.38 48.20
C ILE A 236 2.41 13.05 47.21
N GLU A 237 1.24 13.49 47.69
CA GLU A 237 0.27 14.21 46.87
C GLU A 237 0.86 15.50 46.30
N ARG A 238 1.67 16.24 47.10
CA ARG A 238 2.31 17.47 46.64
C ARG A 238 3.35 17.21 45.56
N LEU A 239 4.21 16.20 45.73
CA LEU A 239 5.18 15.81 44.70
C LEU A 239 4.50 15.34 43.42
N THR A 240 3.44 14.54 43.55
CA THR A 240 2.66 14.04 42.41
C THR A 240 1.97 15.18 41.68
N ALA A 241 1.38 16.13 42.42
CA ALA A 241 0.75 17.33 41.87
C ALA A 241 1.74 18.30 41.22
N SER A 242 3.02 18.31 41.64
CA SER A 242 4.08 19.14 41.06
C SER A 242 4.86 18.43 39.94
N ARG A 243 4.43 17.23 39.52
CA ARG A 243 5.06 16.52 38.41
C ARG A 243 4.88 17.33 37.12
N PRO A 244 5.97 17.69 36.42
CA PRO A 244 5.88 18.40 35.15
C PRO A 244 5.06 17.62 34.13
N TYR A 245 4.31 18.34 33.30
CA TYR A 245 3.57 17.74 32.21
C TYR A 245 4.51 17.02 31.25
N ARG A 246 4.24 15.73 31.02
CA ARG A 246 4.96 14.93 30.01
C ARG A 246 4.54 15.38 28.62
N LYS A 247 5.42 16.11 27.92
CA LYS A 247 5.17 16.66 26.57
C LYS A 247 4.67 15.63 25.56
N VAL A 248 5.11 14.36 25.66
CA VAL A 248 4.64 13.24 24.79
C VAL A 248 3.12 13.02 24.84
N ARG A 249 2.44 13.47 25.90
CA ARG A 249 0.98 13.31 26.05
C ARG A 249 0.16 14.34 25.26
N TRP A 250 0.79 15.36 24.67
CA TRP A 250 0.11 16.41 23.94
C TRP A 250 -0.79 15.83 22.81
N PRO A 251 -1.99 16.38 22.54
CA PRO A 251 -2.64 17.53 23.18
C PRO A 251 -3.53 17.13 24.36
N LYS A 252 -3.33 15.95 24.96
CA LYS A 252 -4.19 15.51 26.08
C LYS A 252 -3.96 16.45 27.26
N ALA A 253 -5.01 17.15 27.67
CA ALA A 253 -5.00 17.82 28.96
C ALA A 253 -4.63 16.82 30.08
N PRO A 254 -3.98 17.28 31.16
CA PRO A 254 -3.87 16.48 32.36
C PRO A 254 -5.27 16.03 32.78
N PRO A 255 -5.42 14.82 33.34
CA PRO A 255 -6.74 14.33 33.75
C PRO A 255 -7.42 15.35 34.68
N PRO A 256 -8.75 15.51 34.61
CA PRO A 256 -9.47 16.42 35.48
C PRO A 256 -9.14 16.11 36.94
N LYS A 257 -9.12 17.14 37.78
CA LYS A 257 -8.77 17.03 39.20
C LYS A 257 -9.59 15.91 39.85
N GLY A 258 -8.91 14.82 40.20
CA GLY A 258 -9.49 13.70 40.92
C GLY A 258 -8.39 12.76 41.37
N ALA A 259 -7.99 12.87 42.64
CA ALA A 259 -7.31 11.84 43.46
C ALA A 259 -6.59 12.41 44.70
N PHE A 260 -6.36 13.72 44.80
CA PHE A 260 -5.66 14.30 45.95
C PHE A 260 -6.65 14.69 47.04
N ALA A 261 -6.49 14.13 48.24
CA ALA A 261 -7.36 14.40 49.38
C ALA A 261 -6.92 15.63 50.19
N LEU A 262 -5.63 15.99 50.14
CA LEU A 262 -5.02 17.00 51.00
C LEU A 262 -4.38 18.17 50.22
N VAL A 263 -4.14 18.03 48.91
CA VAL A 263 -3.47 19.06 48.09
C VAL A 263 -4.33 19.50 46.91
N THR A 264 -4.45 20.81 46.72
CA THR A 264 -4.94 21.40 45.47
C THR A 264 -3.80 21.48 44.46
N PRO A 265 -3.85 20.75 43.32
CA PRO A 265 -2.80 20.82 42.33
C PRO A 265 -2.78 22.20 41.67
N ALA A 266 -1.57 22.75 41.50
CA ALA A 266 -1.35 23.94 40.68
C ALA A 266 -1.57 23.59 39.22
N VAL A 267 -2.12 24.51 38.44
CA VAL A 267 -2.19 24.35 36.98
C VAL A 267 -0.78 24.49 36.44
N ASP A 268 -0.27 23.44 35.80
CA ASP A 268 1.01 23.52 35.09
C ASP A 268 0.82 24.42 33.84
N PRO A 269 1.50 25.57 33.73
CA PRO A 269 1.36 26.45 32.57
C PRO A 269 1.85 25.80 31.27
N LEU A 270 2.65 24.72 31.37
CA LEU A 270 3.12 23.92 30.23
C LEU A 270 2.18 22.76 29.88
N ALA A 271 1.03 22.64 30.55
CA ALA A 271 0.02 21.65 30.23
C ALA A 271 -0.99 22.19 29.21
N PRO A 272 -1.40 21.36 28.22
CA PRO A 272 -2.50 21.70 27.32
C PRO A 272 -3.81 21.86 28.08
N LEU A 273 -4.63 22.80 27.60
CA LEU A 273 -6.02 22.96 28.01
C LEU A 273 -6.89 21.90 27.31
N GLU A 274 -8.05 21.59 27.91
CA GLU A 274 -9.03 20.72 27.25
C GLU A 274 -9.47 21.34 25.92
N MET A 275 -9.50 20.52 24.86
CA MET A 275 -9.94 20.98 23.54
C MET A 275 -11.38 21.52 23.65
N PRO A 276 -11.72 22.58 22.90
CA PRO A 276 -13.07 23.14 22.93
C PRO A 276 -14.12 22.06 22.64
N THR A 277 -15.28 22.17 23.29
CA THR A 277 -16.39 21.22 23.11
C THR A 277 -16.88 21.22 21.67
N SER A 278 -17.17 20.01 21.16
CA SER A 278 -17.73 19.81 19.81
C SER A 278 -19.05 20.57 19.64
N PRO A 279 -19.29 21.21 18.48
CA PRO A 279 -20.52 21.96 18.17
C PRO A 279 -21.82 21.17 18.25
N SER A 280 -21.78 19.82 18.24
CA SER A 280 -22.96 19.01 18.55
C SER A 280 -23.53 19.30 19.96
N GLN A 281 -22.79 20.07 20.78
CA GLN A 281 -23.17 20.54 22.11
C GLN A 281 -22.95 22.07 22.31
N GLY A 282 -22.62 22.88 21.30
CA GLY A 282 -22.34 24.33 21.49
C GLY A 282 -22.31 25.20 20.22
N ASP A 283 -22.57 26.51 20.37
CA ASP A 283 -22.63 27.52 19.29
C ASP A 283 -21.27 28.23 19.11
N TRP A 284 -20.69 28.20 17.90
CA TRP A 284 -19.47 28.93 17.53
C TRP A 284 -19.81 30.38 17.12
N SER A 285 -20.48 31.10 18.01
CA SER A 285 -20.75 32.53 17.87
C SER A 285 -19.46 33.36 17.98
N ASP A 286 -19.48 34.60 17.48
CA ASP A 286 -18.33 35.52 17.52
C ASP A 286 -17.76 35.69 18.95
N ALA A 287 -18.65 35.81 19.95
CA ALA A 287 -18.23 35.91 21.36
C ALA A 287 -17.57 34.62 21.87
N ALA A 288 -18.15 33.44 21.57
CA ALA A 288 -17.60 32.16 22.01
C ALA A 288 -16.24 31.85 21.34
N VAL A 289 -16.07 32.25 20.07
CA VAL A 289 -14.80 32.11 19.36
C VAL A 289 -13.70 32.91 20.06
N GLU A 290 -14.00 34.14 20.47
CA GLU A 290 -13.05 35.02 21.15
C GLU A 290 -12.70 34.55 22.56
N THR A 291 -13.68 34.09 23.36
CA THR A 291 -13.44 33.77 24.78
C THR A 291 -13.04 32.33 25.04
N ASP A 292 -13.60 31.37 24.29
CA ASP A 292 -13.56 29.95 24.67
C ASP A 292 -12.75 29.10 23.68
N ILE A 293 -12.66 29.50 22.42
CA ILE A 293 -12.05 28.69 21.35
C ILE A 293 -10.62 29.16 21.05
N LEU A 294 -10.45 30.39 20.58
CA LEU A 294 -9.13 30.90 20.16
C LEU A 294 -8.07 30.84 21.27
N PRO A 295 -8.34 31.24 22.52
CA PRO A 295 -7.35 31.17 23.59
C PRO A 295 -6.87 29.74 23.86
N VAL A 296 -7.78 28.77 23.79
CA VAL A 296 -7.47 27.35 24.00
C VAL A 296 -6.61 26.80 22.86
N LEU A 297 -7.01 27.05 21.61
CA LEU A 297 -6.26 26.57 20.44
C LEU A 297 -4.86 27.18 20.37
N ALA A 298 -4.75 28.50 20.56
CA ALA A 298 -3.48 29.21 20.55
C ALA A 298 -2.55 28.76 21.70
N HIS A 299 -3.09 28.56 22.91
CA HIS A 299 -2.33 28.02 24.04
C HIS A 299 -1.81 26.62 23.73
N ASN A 300 -2.68 25.72 23.27
CA ASN A 300 -2.31 24.34 22.95
C ASN A 300 -1.28 24.27 21.81
N ARG A 301 -1.37 25.12 20.80
CA ARG A 301 -0.36 25.25 19.73
C ARG A 301 0.99 25.70 20.27
N SER A 302 1.01 26.68 21.18
CA SER A 302 2.27 27.19 21.78
C SER A 302 3.02 26.11 22.57
N LEU A 303 2.32 25.09 23.05
CA LEU A 303 2.86 23.95 23.78
C LEU A 303 3.18 22.75 22.89
N TYR A 304 3.03 22.86 21.57
CA TYR A 304 3.34 21.78 20.65
C TYR A 304 4.81 21.33 20.82
N PRO A 305 5.08 20.03 21.08
CA PRO A 305 6.44 19.56 21.33
C PRO A 305 7.42 19.65 20.16
N GLY A 306 6.94 19.95 18.95
CA GLY A 306 7.79 20.16 17.78
C GLY A 306 8.12 18.89 16.97
N TRP A 307 7.33 17.82 17.10
CA TRP A 307 7.47 16.64 16.23
C TRP A 307 7.42 17.07 14.75
N VAL A 308 8.25 16.43 13.91
CA VAL A 308 8.16 16.57 12.45
C VAL A 308 6.78 16.14 11.97
N VAL A 309 6.33 14.98 12.45
CA VAL A 309 4.96 14.51 12.35
C VAL A 309 4.56 13.98 13.71
N ALA A 310 3.43 14.46 14.25
CA ALA A 310 2.90 14.00 15.53
C ALA A 310 2.54 12.50 15.46
N PRO A 311 2.73 11.68 16.52
CA PRO A 311 2.41 10.25 16.51
C PRO A 311 0.96 9.92 16.13
N HIS A 312 0.66 8.74 15.59
CA HIS A 312 -0.68 8.38 15.10
C HIS A 312 -1.78 8.59 16.14
N ARG A 313 -1.55 8.16 17.40
CA ARG A 313 -2.53 8.36 18.51
C ARG A 313 -2.85 9.83 18.76
N THR A 314 -1.89 10.71 18.49
CA THR A 314 -2.03 12.16 18.59
C THR A 314 -2.83 12.69 17.40
N ARG A 315 -2.49 12.28 16.17
CA ARG A 315 -3.24 12.64 14.95
C ARG A 315 -4.71 12.19 15.02
N ASP A 316 -4.98 10.97 15.50
CA ASP A 316 -6.34 10.45 15.69
C ASP A 316 -7.16 11.29 16.67
N ARG A 317 -6.52 11.81 17.72
CA ARG A 317 -7.20 12.68 18.68
C ARG A 317 -7.53 14.04 18.07
N ILE A 318 -6.60 14.60 17.31
CA ILE A 318 -6.83 15.85 16.57
C ILE A 318 -7.95 15.63 15.54
N TRP A 319 -7.93 14.52 14.81
CA TRP A 319 -8.96 14.19 13.84
C TRP A 319 -10.35 14.08 14.47
N ARG A 320 -10.48 13.42 15.63
CA ARG A 320 -11.75 13.34 16.38
C ARG A 320 -12.32 14.72 16.73
N PHE A 321 -11.47 15.70 17.01
CA PHE A 321 -11.92 17.09 17.19
C PHE A 321 -12.28 17.73 15.84
N LEU A 322 -11.37 17.69 14.86
CA LEU A 322 -11.54 18.30 13.53
C LEU A 322 -12.80 17.83 12.80
N GLN A 323 -13.14 16.55 12.90
CA GLN A 323 -14.34 15.96 12.29
C GLN A 323 -15.63 16.72 12.64
N SER A 324 -15.70 17.27 13.85
CA SER A 324 -16.84 18.07 14.33
C SER A 324 -16.62 19.58 14.17
N ALA A 325 -15.36 20.03 14.28
CA ALA A 325 -15.00 21.43 14.28
C ALA A 325 -14.96 22.05 12.88
N ILE A 326 -14.61 21.29 11.83
CA ILE A 326 -14.55 21.81 10.44
C ILE A 326 -15.91 22.34 9.97
N PRO A 327 -17.03 21.59 10.08
CA PRO A 327 -18.33 22.11 9.66
C PRO A 327 -18.76 23.37 10.41
N ALA A 328 -18.50 23.47 11.71
CA ALA A 328 -18.82 24.67 12.48
C ALA A 328 -17.92 25.85 12.12
N CYS A 329 -16.63 25.61 11.88
CA CYS A 329 -15.71 26.62 11.39
C CYS A 329 -16.19 27.19 10.04
N ARG A 330 -16.60 26.33 9.11
CA ARG A 330 -17.18 26.73 7.81
C ARG A 330 -18.37 27.68 7.98
N GLU A 331 -19.26 27.40 8.93
CA GLU A 331 -20.44 28.23 9.19
C GLU A 331 -20.14 29.52 9.97
N ALA A 332 -19.08 29.53 10.78
CA ALA A 332 -18.67 30.66 11.59
C ALA A 332 -17.84 31.68 10.81
N LEU A 333 -16.84 31.22 10.03
CA LEU A 333 -15.84 32.07 9.37
C LEU A 333 -16.44 33.27 8.60
N PRO A 334 -17.49 33.13 7.77
CA PRO A 334 -18.05 34.26 7.02
C PRO A 334 -18.78 35.30 7.90
N LYS A 335 -19.12 34.95 9.14
CA LYS A 335 -19.88 35.80 10.08
C LYS A 335 -18.98 36.54 11.07
N LEU A 336 -17.71 36.12 11.19
CA LEU A 336 -16.74 36.70 12.10
C LEU A 336 -16.14 37.99 11.53
N GLU A 337 -15.64 38.85 12.41
CA GLU A 337 -14.80 39.97 12.01
C GLU A 337 -13.51 39.44 11.32
N PRO A 338 -13.00 40.08 10.25
CA PRO A 338 -11.87 39.58 9.46
C PRO A 338 -10.61 39.15 10.22
N GLU A 339 -10.18 39.90 11.24
CA GLU A 339 -9.00 39.52 12.04
C GLU A 339 -9.27 38.28 12.89
N ARG A 340 -10.47 38.16 13.47
CA ARG A 340 -10.88 36.93 14.20
C ARG A 340 -11.03 35.73 13.27
N ALA A 341 -11.62 35.94 12.09
CA ALA A 341 -11.72 34.92 11.05
C ALA A 341 -10.32 34.42 10.63
N LEU A 342 -9.36 35.32 10.46
CA LEU A 342 -7.97 34.99 10.16
C LEU A 342 -7.34 34.11 11.25
N ARG A 343 -7.47 34.50 12.53
CA ARG A 343 -6.91 33.74 13.65
C ARG A 343 -7.54 32.35 13.76
N LEU A 344 -8.87 32.24 13.59
CA LEU A 344 -9.56 30.95 13.65
C LEU A 344 -9.16 30.05 12.48
N ALA A 345 -9.15 30.59 11.26
CA ALA A 345 -8.70 29.87 10.07
C ALA A 345 -7.26 29.37 10.22
N PHE A 346 -6.37 30.20 10.76
CA PHE A 346 -4.98 29.84 11.02
C PHE A 346 -4.85 28.68 12.02
N GLU A 347 -5.51 28.75 13.18
CA GLU A 347 -5.44 27.69 14.19
C GLU A 347 -6.08 26.38 13.69
N MET A 348 -7.18 26.46 12.94
CA MET A 348 -7.84 25.30 12.34
C MET A 348 -6.98 24.65 11.25
N ASN A 349 -6.39 25.44 10.35
CA ASN A 349 -5.46 24.94 9.34
C ASN A 349 -4.20 24.33 10.00
N TRP A 350 -3.67 24.95 11.06
CA TRP A 350 -2.53 24.40 11.78
C TRP A 350 -2.84 23.01 12.36
N LEU A 351 -4.02 22.81 12.95
CA LEU A 351 -4.46 21.49 13.41
C LEU A 351 -4.61 20.49 12.25
N CYS A 352 -5.12 20.91 11.10
CA CYS A 352 -5.18 20.07 9.91
C CYS A 352 -3.77 19.63 9.49
N GLU A 353 -2.78 20.53 9.45
CA GLU A 353 -1.40 20.19 9.12
C GLU A 353 -0.79 19.21 10.14
N ILE A 354 -0.96 19.42 11.45
CA ILE A 354 -0.49 18.46 12.47
C ILE A 354 -1.19 17.10 12.37
N GLY A 355 -2.48 17.10 12.03
CA GLY A 355 -3.27 15.88 11.80
C GLY A 355 -3.04 15.22 10.44
N LEU A 356 -2.19 15.80 9.57
CA LEU A 356 -2.02 15.40 8.17
C LEU A 356 -3.33 15.37 7.36
N VAL A 357 -4.29 16.22 7.73
CA VAL A 357 -5.60 16.34 7.09
C VAL A 357 -5.49 17.34 5.93
N PRO A 358 -5.83 16.96 4.69
CA PRO A 358 -5.87 17.91 3.59
C PRO A 358 -6.83 19.07 3.83
N LEU A 359 -6.51 20.21 3.24
CA LEU A 359 -7.37 21.38 3.31
C LEU A 359 -8.53 21.22 2.31
N PHE A 360 -9.59 20.53 2.75
CA PHE A 360 -10.79 20.31 1.94
C PHE A 360 -11.59 21.61 1.74
N ASN A 361 -12.49 21.59 0.76
CA ASN A 361 -13.36 22.72 0.36
C ASN A 361 -14.06 23.38 1.55
N ASP A 362 -14.55 22.60 2.52
CA ASP A 362 -15.24 23.09 3.73
C ASP A 362 -14.46 24.14 4.52
N LEU A 363 -13.13 24.10 4.51
CA LEU A 363 -12.28 25.08 5.17
C LEU A 363 -11.47 25.90 4.17
N GLY A 364 -11.03 25.29 3.07
CA GLY A 364 -10.20 25.93 2.06
C GLY A 364 -10.92 27.03 1.28
N ASP A 365 -12.18 26.85 0.90
CA ASP A 365 -12.92 27.86 0.11
C ASP A 365 -13.17 29.14 0.94
N PRO A 366 -13.64 29.06 2.21
CA PRO A 366 -13.71 30.23 3.07
C PRO A 366 -12.36 30.95 3.25
N ILE A 367 -11.25 30.21 3.32
CA ILE A 367 -9.91 30.82 3.44
C ILE A 367 -9.53 31.55 2.15
N THR A 368 -9.74 30.95 0.98
CA THR A 368 -9.49 31.59 -0.32
C THR A 368 -10.28 32.89 -0.48
N GLU A 369 -11.51 32.93 0.01
CA GLU A 369 -12.35 34.14 0.00
C GLU A 369 -11.90 35.19 1.03
N LEU A 370 -11.35 34.77 2.17
CA LEU A 370 -10.92 35.64 3.26
C LEU A 370 -9.62 36.41 2.93
N LEU A 371 -8.59 35.74 2.39
CA LEU A 371 -7.26 36.34 2.23
C LEU A 371 -7.25 37.64 1.37
N PRO A 372 -7.97 37.74 0.24
CA PRO A 372 -8.03 38.98 -0.55
C PRO A 372 -8.67 40.16 0.18
N GLN A 373 -9.54 39.91 1.17
CA GLN A 373 -10.20 40.96 1.95
C GLN A 373 -9.22 41.60 2.94
N LEU A 374 -8.32 40.80 3.51
CA LEU A 374 -7.29 41.22 4.47
C LEU A 374 -6.20 42.08 3.82
N GLY A 375 -5.89 41.85 2.53
CA GLY A 375 -4.91 42.64 1.78
C GLY A 375 -5.29 44.12 1.56
N LYS A 376 -6.48 44.55 1.97
CA LYS A 376 -6.97 45.94 1.89
C LYS A 376 -6.70 46.76 3.15
N VAL A 377 -6.18 46.13 4.21
CA VAL A 377 -6.00 46.74 5.55
C VAL A 377 -4.55 46.54 6.00
N PRO A 378 -3.90 47.50 6.68
CA PRO A 378 -2.57 47.27 7.27
C PRO A 378 -2.64 46.19 8.35
N LEU A 379 -1.90 45.09 8.16
CA LEU A 379 -1.86 43.97 9.09
C LEU A 379 -0.70 44.11 10.09
N SER A 380 -0.86 43.56 11.30
CA SER A 380 0.24 43.38 12.24
C SER A 380 1.26 42.36 11.70
N SER A 381 2.46 42.31 12.30
CA SER A 381 3.48 41.29 11.95
C SER A 381 2.94 39.87 12.09
N ASP A 382 2.16 39.63 13.16
CA ASP A 382 1.64 38.31 13.49
C ASP A 382 0.51 37.92 12.52
N ALA A 383 -0.40 38.85 12.20
CA ALA A 383 -1.44 38.63 11.20
C ALA A 383 -0.83 38.39 9.81
N SER A 384 0.25 39.10 9.46
CA SER A 384 0.97 38.88 8.20
C SER A 384 1.57 37.47 8.12
N ALA A 385 2.16 36.98 9.21
CA ALA A 385 2.68 35.61 9.28
C ALA A 385 1.58 34.55 9.14
N MET A 386 0.39 34.79 9.73
CA MET A 386 -0.78 33.91 9.58
C MET A 386 -1.27 33.88 8.13
N VAL A 387 -1.37 35.03 7.46
CA VAL A 387 -1.75 35.12 6.04
C VAL A 387 -0.77 34.34 5.16
N ILE A 388 0.54 34.50 5.38
CA ILE A 388 1.57 33.76 4.64
C ILE A 388 1.42 32.25 4.86
N SER A 389 1.17 31.81 6.09
CA SER A 389 0.96 30.39 6.41
C SER A 389 -0.29 29.81 5.73
N LEU A 390 -1.38 30.59 5.66
CA LEU A 390 -2.62 30.17 4.99
C LEU A 390 -2.47 30.14 3.47
N ALA A 391 -1.77 31.12 2.88
CA ALA A 391 -1.44 31.13 1.46
C ALA A 391 -0.57 29.91 1.07
N ALA A 392 0.39 29.54 1.92
CA ALA A 392 1.17 28.31 1.71
C ALA A 392 0.32 27.03 1.81
N ALA A 393 -0.70 27.00 2.67
CA ALA A 393 -1.64 25.89 2.74
C ALA A 393 -2.53 25.82 1.48
N LEU A 394 -2.97 26.95 0.93
CA LEU A 394 -3.70 27.01 -0.34
C LEU A 394 -2.83 26.61 -1.54
N LEU A 395 -1.55 26.99 -1.56
CA LEU A 395 -0.58 26.50 -2.55
C LEU A 395 -0.48 24.97 -2.51
N ARG A 396 -0.30 24.40 -1.31
CA ARG A 396 -0.25 22.95 -1.13
C ARG A 396 -1.55 22.29 -1.59
N ARG A 397 -2.71 22.85 -1.21
CA ARG A 397 -4.03 22.38 -1.67
C ARG A 397 -4.09 22.35 -3.19
N ALA A 398 -3.71 23.43 -3.87
CA ALA A 398 -3.70 23.52 -5.32
C ALA A 398 -2.83 22.44 -5.97
N ARG A 399 -1.62 22.17 -5.43
CA ARG A 399 -0.78 21.04 -5.87
C ARG A 399 -1.51 19.71 -5.70
N GLU A 400 -2.01 19.46 -4.50
CA GLU A 400 -2.62 18.17 -4.16
C GLU A 400 -3.91 17.92 -4.96
N ASP A 401 -4.71 18.96 -5.23
CA ASP A 401 -5.91 18.91 -6.07
C ASP A 401 -5.59 18.87 -7.57
N GLY A 402 -4.32 19.08 -7.95
CA GLY A 402 -3.86 19.04 -9.33
C GLY A 402 -4.21 20.27 -10.15
N ASP A 403 -4.42 21.42 -9.52
CA ASP A 403 -4.77 22.71 -10.12
C ASP A 403 -3.50 23.57 -10.35
N PRO A 404 -2.95 23.57 -11.58
CA PRO A 404 -1.73 24.32 -11.88
C PRO A 404 -1.95 25.84 -11.86
N GLU A 405 -3.14 26.32 -12.21
CA GLU A 405 -3.43 27.76 -12.26
C GLU A 405 -3.47 28.35 -10.85
N ALA A 406 -4.17 27.67 -9.94
CA ALA A 406 -4.19 28.06 -8.53
C ALA A 406 -2.80 27.91 -7.88
N PHE A 407 -2.02 26.89 -8.27
CA PHE A 407 -0.65 26.73 -7.77
C PHE A 407 0.22 27.92 -8.18
N ASP A 408 0.26 28.26 -9.47
CA ASP A 408 1.06 29.37 -9.98
C ASP A 408 0.62 30.72 -9.39
N GLN A 409 -0.69 30.91 -9.17
CA GLN A 409 -1.24 32.09 -8.52
C GLN A 409 -0.69 32.27 -7.10
N TRP A 410 -0.77 31.25 -6.26
CA TRP A 410 -0.31 31.33 -4.87
C TRP A 410 1.21 31.36 -4.77
N ASP A 411 1.90 30.70 -5.70
CA ASP A 411 3.37 30.71 -5.81
C ASP A 411 3.88 32.13 -6.07
N ALA A 412 3.32 32.80 -7.08
CA ALA A 412 3.63 34.19 -7.40
C ALA A 412 3.25 35.15 -6.25
N TRP A 413 2.11 34.90 -5.59
CA TRP A 413 1.70 35.69 -4.44
C TRP A 413 2.70 35.57 -3.28
N LEU A 414 3.17 34.37 -2.96
CA LEU A 414 4.15 34.14 -1.91
C LEU A 414 5.52 34.76 -2.25
N GLU A 415 5.96 34.72 -3.51
CA GLU A 415 7.20 35.40 -3.94
C GLU A 415 7.13 36.92 -3.83
N ALA A 416 5.95 37.51 -4.07
CA ALA A 416 5.74 38.94 -3.98
C ALA A 416 5.71 39.47 -2.53
N ASN A 417 5.58 38.59 -1.53
CA ASN A 417 5.46 38.96 -0.12
C ASN A 417 6.73 38.62 0.70
N PRO A 418 7.01 39.34 1.79
CA PRO A 418 8.17 39.07 2.63
C PRO A 418 7.97 37.76 3.42
N ILE A 419 8.57 36.68 2.95
CA ILE A 419 8.54 35.35 3.58
C ILE A 419 9.80 35.05 4.40
N SER A 420 9.64 34.27 5.47
CA SER A 420 10.75 33.80 6.31
C SER A 420 11.65 32.80 5.57
N VAL A 421 12.84 32.53 6.11
CA VAL A 421 13.77 31.51 5.57
C VAL A 421 13.09 30.13 5.53
N GLU A 422 12.41 29.75 6.62
CA GLU A 422 11.65 28.50 6.70
C GLU A 422 10.53 28.40 5.65
N MET A 423 9.81 29.51 5.42
CA MET A 423 8.74 29.53 4.41
C MET A 423 9.30 29.47 2.98
N ARG A 424 10.47 30.06 2.74
CA ARG A 424 11.16 29.95 1.44
C ARG A 424 11.59 28.51 1.17
N ALA A 425 12.14 27.82 2.16
CA ALA A 425 12.49 26.40 2.06
C ALA A 425 11.25 25.54 1.80
N ARG A 426 10.12 25.82 2.47
CA ARG A 426 8.82 25.17 2.20
C ARG A 426 8.36 25.38 0.75
N LEU A 427 8.39 26.62 0.26
CA LEU A 427 7.98 26.96 -1.10
C LEU A 427 8.82 26.21 -2.15
N GLN A 428 10.14 26.16 -1.97
CA GLN A 428 11.04 25.39 -2.84
C GLN A 428 10.72 23.89 -2.80
N PHE A 429 10.38 23.34 -1.64
CA PHE A 429 9.98 21.94 -1.49
C PHE A 429 8.66 21.64 -2.21
N GLU A 430 7.63 22.48 -2.04
CA GLU A 430 6.34 22.33 -2.76
C GLU A 430 6.52 22.44 -4.28
N ARG A 431 7.40 23.32 -4.77
CA ARG A 431 7.78 23.39 -6.19
C ARG A 431 8.41 22.08 -6.68
N CYS A 432 9.27 21.45 -5.88
CA CYS A 432 9.84 20.16 -6.26
C CYS A 432 8.76 19.07 -6.32
N LEU A 433 7.88 19.01 -5.32
CA LEU A 433 6.76 18.06 -5.32
C LEU A 433 5.81 18.30 -6.51
N PHE A 434 5.49 19.55 -6.84
CA PHE A 434 4.65 19.89 -7.98
C PHE A 434 5.25 19.41 -9.31
N ALA A 435 6.57 19.59 -9.50
CA ALA A 435 7.26 19.06 -10.68
C ALA A 435 7.27 17.53 -10.72
N LEU A 436 7.43 16.88 -9.55
CA LEU A 436 7.36 15.43 -9.42
C LEU A 436 5.95 14.89 -9.76
N ASP A 437 4.90 15.51 -9.23
CA ASP A 437 3.49 15.15 -9.47
C ASP A 437 3.08 15.38 -10.94
N ALA A 438 3.68 16.39 -11.59
CA ALA A 438 3.52 16.67 -13.02
C ALA A 438 4.34 15.74 -13.93
N LEU A 439 5.21 14.88 -13.37
CA LEU A 439 6.17 14.04 -14.10
C LEU A 439 7.17 14.85 -14.95
N ASP A 440 7.42 16.12 -14.58
CA ASP A 440 8.43 16.98 -15.21
C ASP A 440 9.78 16.80 -14.51
N PHE A 441 10.43 15.70 -14.86
CA PHE A 441 11.73 15.31 -14.33
C PHE A 441 12.85 16.31 -14.65
N THR A 442 12.77 17.01 -15.79
CA THR A 442 13.74 18.03 -16.20
C THR A 442 13.66 19.24 -15.29
N LEU A 443 12.45 19.74 -15.03
CA LEU A 443 12.23 20.85 -14.11
C LEU A 443 12.57 20.46 -12.67
N LEU A 444 12.24 19.23 -12.27
CA LEU A 444 12.61 18.69 -10.96
C LEU A 444 14.13 18.68 -10.77
N ASP A 445 14.90 18.22 -11.76
CA ASP A 445 16.37 18.19 -11.70
C ASP A 445 16.97 19.60 -11.57
N ALA A 446 16.44 20.58 -12.33
CA ALA A 446 16.86 21.97 -12.23
C ALA A 446 16.58 22.56 -10.84
N ARG A 447 15.40 22.27 -10.28
CA ARG A 447 14.99 22.73 -8.94
C ARG A 447 15.83 22.09 -7.83
N LEU A 448 16.06 20.78 -7.88
CA LEU A 448 16.88 20.08 -6.87
C LEU A 448 18.34 20.52 -6.87
N SER A 449 18.87 20.88 -8.04
CA SER A 449 20.27 21.32 -8.18
C SER A 449 20.48 22.77 -7.74
N SER A 450 19.47 23.62 -7.85
CA SER A 450 19.51 25.03 -7.41
C SER A 450 19.01 25.26 -5.98
N CYS A 451 18.28 24.31 -5.40
CA CYS A 451 17.76 24.37 -4.04
C CYS A 451 18.88 24.14 -3.02
N ASP A 452 19.29 25.17 -2.29
CA ASP A 452 20.14 25.04 -1.10
C ASP A 452 19.36 25.57 0.11
N PRO A 453 18.64 24.69 0.85
CA PRO A 453 17.75 25.12 1.89
C PRO A 453 18.54 25.65 3.08
N ASP A 454 18.39 26.94 3.37
CA ASP A 454 18.86 27.57 4.60
C ASP A 454 17.84 27.35 5.74
N GLY A 455 18.27 27.41 7.00
CA GLY A 455 17.40 27.25 8.19
C GLY A 455 17.47 25.88 8.88
N ASP A 456 16.31 25.24 9.12
CA ASP A 456 16.20 23.91 9.74
C ASP A 456 16.91 22.84 8.89
N PRO A 457 17.90 22.09 9.43
CA PRO A 457 18.63 21.08 8.67
C PRO A 457 17.73 19.93 8.20
N PHE A 458 16.52 19.80 8.75
CA PHE A 458 15.55 18.81 8.29
C PHE A 458 15.12 19.00 6.83
N TRP A 459 15.23 20.22 6.28
CA TRP A 459 15.02 20.44 4.84
C TRP A 459 16.02 19.68 3.96
N LEU A 460 17.24 19.43 4.46
CA LEU A 460 18.22 18.60 3.77
C LEU A 460 17.79 17.13 3.72
N VAL A 461 17.07 16.64 4.73
CA VAL A 461 16.47 15.28 4.75
C VAL A 461 15.41 15.16 3.66
N ARG A 462 14.50 16.15 3.57
CA ARG A 462 13.47 16.21 2.53
C ARG A 462 14.05 16.29 1.12
N LYS A 463 15.08 17.12 0.92
CA LYS A 463 15.82 17.20 -0.35
C LYS A 463 16.51 15.87 -0.68
N ALA A 464 17.16 15.23 0.29
CA ALA A 464 17.81 13.93 0.10
C ALA A 464 16.80 12.84 -0.29
N ALA A 465 15.60 12.85 0.29
CA ALA A 465 14.53 11.93 -0.10
C ALA A 465 14.10 12.12 -1.56
N LEU A 466 13.87 13.37 -1.98
CA LEU A 466 13.53 13.68 -3.38
C LEU A 466 14.66 13.31 -4.34
N LEU A 467 15.93 13.56 -3.99
CA LEU A 467 17.08 13.11 -4.77
C LEU A 467 17.13 11.58 -4.90
N ALA A 468 16.85 10.86 -3.82
CA ALA A 468 16.85 9.40 -3.83
C ALA A 468 15.72 8.82 -4.70
N GLU A 469 14.52 9.41 -4.62
CA GLU A 469 13.38 9.04 -5.46
C GLU A 469 13.60 9.45 -6.93
N ASN A 470 14.38 10.49 -7.18
CA ASN A 470 14.70 11.02 -8.52
C ASN A 470 16.03 10.47 -9.08
N ASP A 471 16.39 9.24 -8.73
CA ASP A 471 17.52 8.47 -9.31
C ASP A 471 18.93 9.05 -9.04
N ARG A 472 19.05 9.97 -8.07
CA ARG A 472 20.32 10.61 -7.63
C ARG A 472 20.77 10.08 -6.26
N ALA A 473 20.79 8.75 -6.12
CA ALA A 473 21.01 8.07 -4.84
C ALA A 473 22.38 8.37 -4.18
N ALA A 474 23.44 8.58 -4.96
CA ALA A 474 24.77 8.90 -4.42
C ALA A 474 24.80 10.30 -3.74
N GLU A 475 24.12 11.27 -4.34
CA GLU A 475 23.97 12.60 -3.76
C GLU A 475 23.07 12.57 -2.53
N ALA A 476 21.96 11.83 -2.59
CA ALA A 476 21.08 11.60 -1.44
C ALA A 476 21.82 10.94 -0.26
N LEU A 477 22.70 9.96 -0.53
CA LEU A 477 23.49 9.31 0.51
C LEU A 477 24.44 10.29 1.21
N THR A 478 25.11 11.16 0.44
CA THR A 478 26.00 12.19 0.99
C THR A 478 25.20 13.20 1.81
N LEU A 479 24.11 13.73 1.23
CA LEU A 479 23.27 14.73 1.88
C LEU A 479 22.60 14.20 3.16
N SER A 480 22.17 12.93 3.19
CA SER A 480 21.58 12.30 4.38
C SER A 480 22.57 12.24 5.56
N ARG A 481 23.87 12.06 5.29
CA ARG A 481 24.93 12.09 6.31
C ARG A 481 25.03 13.48 6.91
N ASP A 482 25.13 14.48 6.03
CA ASP A 482 25.39 15.86 6.41
C ASP A 482 24.19 16.44 7.16
N ALA A 483 22.97 16.10 6.73
CA ALA A 483 21.73 16.42 7.45
C ALA A 483 21.70 15.84 8.87
N LEU A 484 22.03 14.54 9.04
CA LEU A 484 22.05 13.89 10.34
C LEU A 484 23.11 14.52 11.27
N ALA A 485 24.29 14.85 10.74
CA ALA A 485 25.34 15.53 11.49
C ALA A 485 24.87 16.92 11.97
N ALA A 486 24.25 17.70 11.09
CA ALA A 486 23.72 19.02 11.42
C ALA A 486 22.60 18.97 12.48
N ILE A 487 21.69 17.99 12.40
CA ILE A 487 20.63 17.78 13.41
C ILE A 487 21.25 17.45 14.77
N ARG A 488 22.22 16.53 14.82
CA ARG A 488 22.87 16.11 16.07
C ARG A 488 23.69 17.22 16.73
N LEU A 489 24.29 18.11 15.94
CA LEU A 489 25.02 19.28 16.46
C LEU A 489 24.09 20.29 17.15
N ARG A 490 22.83 20.37 16.73
CA ARG A 490 21.81 21.27 17.31
C ARG A 490 20.98 20.63 18.43
N THR A 491 21.14 19.32 18.67
CA THR A 491 20.36 18.59 19.68
C THR A 491 20.88 18.89 21.09
N ASP A 492 20.02 19.40 21.96
CA ASP A 492 20.33 19.56 23.39
C ASP A 492 20.38 18.17 24.06
N LYS A 493 21.53 17.81 24.63
CA LYS A 493 21.76 16.51 25.27
C LYS A 493 21.23 16.46 26.70
N ASP A 494 21.02 17.61 27.33
CA ASP A 494 20.73 17.73 28.76
C ASP A 494 19.24 18.01 29.04
N ARG A 495 18.40 18.06 27.99
CA ARG A 495 16.97 18.38 28.09
C ARG A 495 16.07 17.45 27.29
N GLU A 496 14.79 17.40 27.67
CA GLU A 496 13.73 16.79 26.86
C GLU A 496 13.43 17.63 25.62
N ASP A 497 14.07 17.27 24.50
CA ASP A 497 13.96 17.94 23.20
C ASP A 497 13.34 17.01 22.13
N ILE A 498 12.01 16.85 22.23
CA ILE A 498 11.22 16.03 21.30
C ILE A 498 11.38 16.50 19.84
N ALA A 499 11.54 17.80 19.62
CA ALA A 499 11.69 18.38 18.29
C ALA A 499 12.96 17.87 17.60
N SER A 500 14.10 17.88 18.29
CA SER A 500 15.35 17.35 17.75
C SER A 500 15.33 15.82 17.65
N TRP A 501 14.75 15.12 18.63
CA TRP A 501 14.63 13.66 18.61
C TRP A 501 13.77 13.16 17.44
N SER A 502 12.67 13.86 17.13
CA SER A 502 11.81 13.53 16.00
C SER A 502 12.54 13.72 14.66
N ARG A 503 13.32 14.81 14.51
CA ARG A 503 14.17 15.04 13.33
C ARG A 503 15.26 13.97 13.19
N GLU A 504 15.93 13.62 14.29
CA GLU A 504 16.95 12.58 14.31
C GLU A 504 16.37 11.23 13.88
N ALA A 505 15.18 10.87 14.38
CA ALA A 505 14.54 9.58 14.06
C ALA A 505 14.29 9.42 12.56
N TYR A 506 13.66 10.39 11.91
CA TYR A 506 13.41 10.31 10.46
C TYR A 506 14.68 10.44 9.62
N ALA A 507 15.66 11.26 10.05
CA ALA A 507 16.97 11.36 9.39
C ALA A 507 17.75 10.03 9.45
N LEU A 508 17.74 9.35 10.61
CA LEU A 508 18.34 8.03 10.78
C LEU A 508 17.68 6.98 9.90
N ARG A 509 16.34 7.02 9.79
CA ARG A 509 15.59 6.09 8.96
C ARG A 509 15.92 6.25 7.47
N LEU A 510 15.96 7.49 6.96
CA LEU A 510 16.39 7.77 5.59
C LEU A 510 17.82 7.28 5.34
N ARG A 511 18.73 7.53 6.29
CA ARG A 511 20.12 7.10 6.17
C ARG A 511 20.28 5.58 6.22
N SER A 512 19.57 4.89 7.11
CA SER A 512 19.54 3.43 7.18
C SER A 512 19.05 2.81 5.87
N SER A 513 17.97 3.37 5.30
CA SER A 513 17.43 2.95 3.99
C SER A 513 18.41 3.20 2.85
N SER A 514 19.14 4.32 2.89
CA SER A 514 20.15 4.68 1.87
C SER A 514 21.35 3.74 1.91
N LEU A 515 21.82 3.35 3.10
CA LEU A 515 22.89 2.35 3.25
C LEU A 515 22.44 0.95 2.84
N ALA A 516 21.18 0.60 3.10
CA ALA A 516 20.60 -0.68 2.67
C ALA A 516 20.51 -0.81 1.14
N ALA A 517 20.38 0.30 0.41
CA ALA A 517 20.38 0.31 -1.05
C ALA A 517 21.77 0.00 -1.66
N GLN A 518 22.86 0.17 -0.90
CA GLN A 518 24.22 -0.21 -1.31
C GLN A 518 24.46 -1.72 -1.15
N ILE A 519 23.77 -2.54 -1.95
CA ILE A 519 23.81 -4.02 -1.85
C ILE A 519 25.23 -4.58 -1.85
N GLN A 520 26.16 -3.98 -2.61
CA GLN A 520 27.55 -4.42 -2.72
C GLN A 520 28.35 -4.28 -1.41
N ASP A 521 27.92 -3.40 -0.50
CA ASP A 521 28.57 -3.11 0.78
C ASP A 521 27.71 -3.53 1.99
N TRP A 522 26.75 -4.44 1.80
CA TRP A 522 25.82 -4.88 2.85
C TRP A 522 26.53 -5.27 4.16
N GLU A 523 27.55 -6.14 4.10
CA GLU A 523 28.27 -6.61 5.28
C GLU A 523 29.02 -5.48 6.00
N LYS A 524 29.56 -4.52 5.24
CA LYS A 524 30.26 -3.35 5.82
C LYS A 524 29.28 -2.40 6.50
N ASN A 525 28.08 -2.26 5.94
CA ASN A 525 27.06 -1.34 6.43
C ASN A 525 26.22 -1.93 7.59
N LEU A 526 26.31 -3.24 7.86
CA LEU A 526 25.49 -3.91 8.87
C LEU A 526 25.71 -3.34 10.28
N ALA A 527 26.95 -3.20 10.73
CA ALA A 527 27.26 -2.69 12.06
C ALA A 527 26.78 -1.24 12.28
N GLU A 528 26.89 -0.38 11.25
CA GLU A 528 26.39 0.99 11.30
C GLU A 528 24.86 1.00 11.37
N ARG A 529 24.19 0.11 10.63
CA ARG A 529 22.73 -0.03 10.63
C ARG A 529 22.20 -0.57 11.95
N ASP A 530 22.85 -1.55 12.56
CA ASP A 530 22.48 -2.06 13.89
C ASP A 530 22.55 -0.94 14.94
N THR A 531 23.60 -0.12 14.87
CA THR A 531 23.74 1.07 15.73
C THR A 531 22.60 2.07 15.52
N PHE A 532 22.12 2.23 14.27
CA PHE A 532 20.96 3.08 13.98
C PHE A 532 19.66 2.49 14.52
N SER A 533 19.46 1.18 14.39
CA SER A 533 18.30 0.48 14.95
C SER A 533 18.24 0.61 16.48
N ASP A 534 19.36 0.43 17.18
CA ASP A 534 19.43 0.65 18.63
C ASP A 534 19.07 2.09 19.01
N ARG A 535 19.58 3.07 18.25
CA ARG A 535 19.27 4.48 18.47
C ARG A 535 17.80 4.78 18.21
N LEU A 536 17.20 4.21 17.17
CA LEU A 536 15.78 4.37 16.84
C LEU A 536 14.89 3.80 17.95
N LEU A 537 15.25 2.67 18.56
CA LEU A 537 14.54 2.11 19.72
C LEU A 537 14.57 3.06 20.92
N VAL A 538 15.72 3.69 21.19
CA VAL A 538 15.83 4.71 22.25
C VAL A 538 14.95 5.92 21.94
N LEU A 539 14.92 6.40 20.70
CA LEU A 539 14.07 7.53 20.29
C LEU A 539 12.57 7.17 20.34
N ALA A 540 12.20 5.95 20.00
CA ALA A 540 10.83 5.43 20.13
C ALA A 540 10.37 5.47 21.60
N SER A 541 11.21 5.03 22.54
CA SER A 541 10.91 5.10 23.98
C SER A 541 10.70 6.52 24.51
N ARG A 542 11.20 7.54 23.77
CA ARG A 542 11.04 8.97 24.07
C ARG A 542 9.86 9.62 23.34
N GLY A 543 9.01 8.83 22.66
CA GLY A 543 7.82 9.31 21.95
C GLY A 543 8.07 9.71 20.48
N CYS A 544 9.18 9.26 19.87
CA CYS A 544 9.54 9.51 18.47
C CYS A 544 9.76 8.19 17.70
N ALA A 545 8.70 7.38 17.58
CA ALA A 545 8.76 6.05 16.99
C ALA A 545 8.61 6.04 15.46
N ALA A 546 9.64 6.51 14.75
CA ALA A 546 9.59 6.66 13.28
C ALA A 546 9.32 5.35 12.52
N ASP A 547 9.88 4.22 12.98
CA ASP A 547 9.67 2.91 12.33
C ASP A 547 8.24 2.40 12.54
N GLU A 548 7.72 2.47 13.77
CA GLU A 548 6.34 2.06 14.09
C GLU A 548 5.31 2.86 13.27
N GLU A 549 5.53 4.16 13.07
CA GLU A 549 4.62 5.00 12.28
C GLU A 549 4.59 4.60 10.80
N VAL A 550 5.74 4.22 10.22
CA VAL A 550 5.79 3.77 8.82
C VAL A 550 5.20 2.37 8.68
N GLU A 551 5.51 1.47 9.61
CA GLU A 551 4.94 0.11 9.63
C GLU A 551 3.42 0.14 9.80
N TRP A 552 2.90 1.09 10.60
CA TRP A 552 1.47 1.30 10.72
C TRP A 552 0.82 1.68 9.38
N PHE A 553 1.35 2.68 8.67
CA PHE A 553 0.83 3.04 7.36
C PHE A 553 0.99 1.92 6.33
N ASP A 554 2.11 1.20 6.36
CA ASP A 554 2.31 0.06 5.47
C ASP A 554 1.23 -1.00 5.70
N THR A 555 1.02 -1.42 6.94
CA THR A 555 -0.02 -2.39 7.33
C THR A 555 -1.42 -1.90 6.91
N GLU A 556 -1.76 -0.66 7.24
CA GLU A 556 -3.10 -0.12 7.00
C GLU A 556 -3.44 -0.05 5.51
N MET A 557 -2.47 0.32 4.66
CA MET A 557 -2.66 0.43 3.20
C MET A 557 -2.71 -0.93 2.47
N HIS A 558 -2.46 -2.05 3.16
CA HIS A 558 -2.72 -3.41 2.65
C HIS A 558 -4.15 -3.87 2.92
N HIS A 559 -4.87 -3.25 3.86
CA HIS A 559 -6.26 -3.59 4.12
C HIS A 559 -7.17 -3.17 2.96
N THR A 560 -8.35 -3.81 2.89
CA THR A 560 -9.39 -3.42 1.94
C THR A 560 -9.88 -2.01 2.29
N PRO A 561 -10.01 -1.10 1.31
CA PRO A 561 -10.48 0.25 1.58
C PRO A 561 -11.88 0.21 2.22
N PRO A 562 -12.16 1.05 3.23
CA PRO A 562 -13.48 1.14 3.86
C PRO A 562 -14.63 1.24 2.84
N PRO A 563 -15.84 0.72 3.05
CA PRO A 563 -16.93 0.94 2.10
C PRO A 563 -17.26 2.45 2.00
N LEU A 564 -17.57 2.93 0.80
CA LEU A 564 -18.09 4.28 0.63
C LEU A 564 -19.48 4.38 1.28
N PRO A 565 -19.86 5.53 1.84
CA PRO A 565 -21.19 5.70 2.41
C PRO A 565 -22.24 5.59 1.31
N VAL A 566 -23.31 4.84 1.57
CA VAL A 566 -24.42 4.67 0.62
C VAL A 566 -25.53 5.65 1.02
N GLU A 567 -25.93 6.55 0.12
CA GLU A 567 -26.96 7.56 0.42
C GLU A 567 -28.34 6.95 0.69
N GLU A 568 -28.67 5.83 0.05
CA GLU A 568 -29.95 5.14 0.21
C GLU A 568 -29.76 3.63 0.43
N THR A 569 -30.29 3.08 1.52
CA THR A 569 -30.41 1.63 1.72
C THR A 569 -31.85 1.19 1.49
N ARG A 570 -32.07 0.28 0.53
CA ARG A 570 -33.39 -0.35 0.30
C ARG A 570 -33.40 -1.77 0.85
N LEU A 571 -34.15 -2.01 1.91
CA LEU A 571 -34.39 -3.33 2.48
C LEU A 571 -35.77 -3.82 2.00
N ARG A 572 -35.80 -4.87 1.17
CA ARG A 572 -37.05 -5.56 0.81
C ARG A 572 -37.56 -6.30 2.04
N GLY A 573 -38.81 -6.04 2.42
CA GLY A 573 -39.46 -6.69 3.53
C GLY A 573 -39.81 -8.14 3.21
N PHE A 574 -40.20 -8.88 4.25
CA PHE A 574 -40.63 -10.28 4.16
C PHE A 574 -41.91 -10.42 3.32
N ASP A 575 -42.83 -9.47 3.42
CA ASP A 575 -44.09 -9.48 2.67
C ASP A 575 -43.88 -8.94 1.24
N VAL A 576 -44.45 -9.67 0.27
CA VAL A 576 -44.36 -9.34 -1.17
C VAL A 576 -44.88 -7.92 -1.42
N GLY A 577 -44.02 -7.07 -1.98
CA GLY A 577 -44.34 -5.67 -2.29
C GLY A 577 -43.95 -4.65 -1.22
N THR A 578 -43.44 -5.10 -0.06
CA THR A 578 -42.93 -4.18 0.97
C THR A 578 -41.44 -3.89 0.79
N SER A 579 -41.07 -2.62 0.88
CA SER A 579 -39.67 -2.19 0.94
C SER A 579 -39.54 -1.00 1.87
N SER A 580 -38.47 -1.00 2.67
CA SER A 580 -38.08 0.14 3.50
C SER A 580 -36.91 0.86 2.84
N LEU A 581 -37.01 2.18 2.76
CA LEU A 581 -35.97 3.08 2.25
C LEU A 581 -35.40 3.86 3.43
N THR A 582 -34.12 3.68 3.71
CA THR A 582 -33.39 4.48 4.70
C THR A 582 -32.44 5.42 3.96
N ARG A 583 -32.56 6.73 4.21
CA ARG A 583 -31.67 7.76 3.67
C ARG A 583 -30.62 8.14 4.70
N HIS A 584 -29.35 8.06 4.33
CA HIS A 584 -28.22 8.42 5.18
C HIS A 584 -27.71 9.81 4.79
N TRP A 585 -27.49 10.67 5.79
CA TRP A 585 -27.00 12.05 5.58
C TRP A 585 -25.60 12.16 6.19
N HIS A 586 -24.65 12.68 5.42
CA HIS A 586 -23.25 12.81 5.83
C HIS A 586 -22.84 14.29 5.85
N ALA A 587 -22.19 14.72 6.94
CA ALA A 587 -21.78 16.12 7.14
C ALA A 587 -20.52 16.53 6.34
N MET A 588 -19.74 15.56 5.86
CA MET A 588 -18.54 15.77 5.05
C MET A 588 -18.57 14.86 3.82
N GLY A 589 -17.83 15.23 2.78
CA GLY A 589 -17.77 14.49 1.51
C GLY A 589 -17.21 13.07 1.64
N PRO A 590 -17.49 12.18 0.67
CA PRO A 590 -17.12 10.76 0.72
C PRO A 590 -15.61 10.53 0.81
N ILE A 591 -14.79 11.48 0.33
CA ILE A 591 -13.32 11.43 0.39
C ILE A 591 -12.78 11.28 1.81
N ILE A 592 -13.53 11.72 2.83
CA ILE A 592 -13.10 11.60 4.22
C ILE A 592 -13.05 10.15 4.70
N THR A 593 -13.81 9.24 4.08
CA THR A 593 -13.71 7.79 4.33
C THR A 593 -12.38 7.19 3.84
N ARG A 594 -11.60 7.98 3.10
CA ARG A 594 -10.25 7.67 2.61
C ARG A 594 -9.17 8.54 3.27
N LEU A 595 -9.48 9.25 4.35
CA LEU A 595 -8.54 10.18 4.99
C LEU A 595 -7.19 9.52 5.31
N THR A 596 -7.18 8.27 5.78
CA THR A 596 -5.93 7.56 6.09
C THR A 596 -4.99 7.43 4.89
N ALA A 597 -5.54 7.25 3.67
CA ALA A 597 -4.74 7.20 2.45
C ALA A 597 -4.13 8.58 2.12
N LEU A 598 -4.90 9.67 2.31
CA LEU A 598 -4.40 11.03 2.14
C LEU A 598 -3.33 11.37 3.20
N GLN A 599 -3.55 10.96 4.45
CA GLN A 599 -2.58 11.10 5.54
C GLN A 599 -1.28 10.33 5.23
N ALA A 600 -1.37 9.14 4.61
CA ALA A 600 -0.19 8.37 4.21
C ALA A 600 0.67 9.14 3.20
N LEU A 601 0.05 9.70 2.15
CA LEU A 601 0.77 10.50 1.15
C LEU A 601 1.46 11.71 1.79
N ARG A 602 0.74 12.49 2.61
CA ARG A 602 1.32 13.63 3.35
C ARG A 602 2.41 13.20 4.33
N PHE A 603 2.24 12.07 5.02
CA PHE A 603 3.22 11.54 5.97
C PHE A 603 4.58 11.30 5.31
N PHE A 604 4.60 10.63 4.15
CA PHE A 604 5.86 10.32 3.46
C PHE A 604 6.53 11.58 2.89
N GLU A 605 5.75 12.57 2.43
CA GLU A 605 6.26 13.89 2.04
C GLU A 605 6.87 14.64 3.24
N GLU A 606 6.14 14.77 4.35
CA GLU A 606 6.57 15.56 5.51
C GLU A 606 7.78 14.96 6.23
N THR A 607 7.87 13.63 6.29
CA THR A 607 8.97 12.92 6.96
C THR A 607 10.24 12.80 6.12
N GLY A 608 10.17 13.13 4.82
CA GLY A 608 11.29 12.88 3.90
C GLY A 608 11.55 11.38 3.72
N THR A 609 10.48 10.59 3.61
CA THR A 609 10.58 9.15 3.35
C THR A 609 10.24 8.89 1.88
N PRO A 610 11.22 8.53 1.03
CA PRO A 610 10.97 8.31 -0.39
C PRO A 610 10.18 7.00 -0.61
N ALA A 611 9.45 6.92 -1.72
CA ALA A 611 8.81 5.66 -2.11
C ALA A 611 9.85 4.54 -2.29
N ARG A 612 10.98 4.86 -2.94
CA ARG A 612 12.05 3.93 -3.30
C ARG A 612 13.41 4.61 -3.20
N ILE A 613 14.42 3.82 -2.82
CA ILE A 613 15.84 4.15 -2.99
C ILE A 613 16.44 3.00 -3.78
N PRO A 614 16.53 3.11 -5.11
CA PRO A 614 16.87 1.98 -5.98
C PRO A 614 18.16 1.28 -5.56
N PRO A 615 18.17 -0.07 -5.48
CA PRO A 615 17.12 -1.01 -5.90
C PRO A 615 16.06 -1.33 -4.82
N THR A 616 16.13 -0.71 -3.64
CA THR A 616 15.32 -1.04 -2.46
C THR A 616 13.98 -0.28 -2.44
N SER A 617 12.91 -0.98 -2.10
CA SER A 617 11.61 -0.35 -1.78
C SER A 617 11.63 0.14 -0.33
N VAL A 618 11.15 1.36 -0.09
CA VAL A 618 11.14 1.97 1.26
C VAL A 618 9.71 2.21 1.75
N ALA A 619 8.92 2.96 0.98
CA ALA A 619 7.50 3.23 1.28
C ALA A 619 6.59 2.93 0.07
N ALA A 620 7.10 2.23 -0.94
CA ALA A 620 6.36 2.01 -2.18
C ALA A 620 5.06 1.22 -1.95
N SER A 621 5.05 0.26 -1.03
CA SER A 621 3.85 -0.54 -0.77
C SER A 621 2.73 0.32 -0.13
N ALA A 622 3.06 1.05 0.94
CA ALA A 622 2.15 2.03 1.55
C ALA A 622 1.63 3.09 0.56
N ILE A 623 2.51 3.72 -0.22
CA ILE A 623 2.13 4.75 -1.21
C ILE A 623 1.26 4.13 -2.32
N GLY A 624 1.63 2.97 -2.86
CA GLY A 624 0.83 2.26 -3.85
C GLY A 624 -0.53 1.83 -3.32
N GLY A 625 -0.61 1.44 -2.04
CA GLY A 625 -1.87 1.12 -1.35
C GLY A 625 -2.76 2.34 -1.12
N ALA A 626 -2.18 3.51 -0.79
CA ALA A 626 -2.92 4.76 -0.77
C ALA A 626 -3.53 5.07 -2.15
N GLY A 627 -2.78 4.85 -3.24
CA GLY A 627 -3.31 4.95 -4.61
C GLY A 627 -4.49 4.00 -4.87
N ARG A 628 -4.42 2.74 -4.42
CA ARG A 628 -5.54 1.78 -4.49
C ARG A 628 -6.76 2.24 -3.71
N TRP A 629 -6.60 2.90 -2.57
CA TRP A 629 -7.71 3.41 -1.78
C TRP A 629 -8.38 4.63 -2.43
N LEU A 630 -7.60 5.47 -3.10
CA LEU A 630 -8.05 6.74 -3.66
C LEU A 630 -8.64 6.64 -5.07
N HIS A 631 -8.33 5.60 -5.85
CA HIS A 631 -8.67 5.54 -7.29
C HIS A 631 -10.13 5.78 -7.67
N THR A 632 -11.09 5.56 -6.77
CA THR A 632 -12.52 5.79 -7.02
C THR A 632 -12.99 7.21 -6.74
N LEU A 633 -12.27 7.96 -5.91
CA LEU A 633 -12.67 9.29 -5.44
C LEU A 633 -11.69 10.39 -5.89
N ASP A 634 -10.44 10.03 -6.14
CA ASP A 634 -9.36 10.94 -6.51
C ASP A 634 -8.35 10.21 -7.39
N THR A 635 -8.69 10.17 -8.68
CA THR A 635 -7.87 9.49 -9.69
C THR A 635 -6.52 10.18 -9.86
N GLY A 636 -6.44 11.50 -9.66
CA GLY A 636 -5.22 12.28 -9.83
C GLY A 636 -4.13 11.89 -8.83
N ARG A 637 -4.44 11.96 -7.53
CA ARG A 637 -3.51 11.52 -6.47
C ARG A 637 -3.20 10.02 -6.58
N ALA A 638 -4.17 9.21 -7.02
CA ALA A 638 -3.96 7.78 -7.23
C ALA A 638 -2.96 7.46 -8.36
N ILE A 639 -3.01 8.18 -9.48
CA ILE A 639 -2.03 8.06 -10.58
C ILE A 639 -0.64 8.44 -10.08
N GLY A 640 -0.50 9.60 -9.42
CA GLY A 640 0.78 10.06 -8.88
C GLY A 640 1.41 9.05 -7.91
N ALA A 641 0.61 8.53 -6.97
CA ALA A 641 1.04 7.51 -6.02
C ALA A 641 1.52 6.22 -6.71
N LEU A 642 0.83 5.77 -7.77
CA LEU A 642 1.25 4.61 -8.56
C LEU A 642 2.57 4.83 -9.30
N VAL A 643 2.74 5.98 -9.96
CA VAL A 643 3.98 6.26 -10.70
C VAL A 643 5.16 6.34 -9.73
N ARG A 644 4.98 6.96 -8.56
CA ARG A 644 6.01 7.06 -7.52
C ARG A 644 6.39 5.70 -6.90
N SER A 645 5.40 4.83 -6.68
CA SER A 645 5.61 3.49 -6.10
C SER A 645 6.12 2.42 -7.09
N ALA A 646 6.03 2.69 -8.40
CA ALA A 646 6.30 1.76 -9.49
C ALA A 646 7.53 0.85 -9.29
N GLY A 647 7.31 -0.46 -9.41
CA GLY A 647 8.26 -1.55 -9.23
C GLY A 647 7.89 -2.83 -9.98
N GLY A 648 8.75 -3.85 -9.91
CA GLY A 648 8.64 -5.09 -10.71
C GLY A 648 7.36 -5.93 -10.51
N SER A 649 6.52 -5.62 -9.52
CA SER A 649 5.29 -6.35 -9.18
C SER A 649 3.98 -5.56 -9.38
N ASP A 650 4.01 -4.32 -9.90
CA ASP A 650 2.88 -3.38 -9.78
C ASP A 650 1.76 -3.54 -10.81
N LYS A 651 1.80 -4.62 -11.59
CA LYS A 651 0.76 -4.89 -12.59
C LYS A 651 -0.64 -4.99 -11.96
N ILE A 652 -0.76 -5.61 -10.78
CA ILE A 652 -2.04 -5.75 -10.06
C ILE A 652 -2.56 -4.39 -9.60
N SER A 653 -1.70 -3.58 -8.97
CA SER A 653 -2.09 -2.24 -8.52
C SER A 653 -2.50 -1.34 -9.68
N MET A 654 -1.79 -1.40 -10.81
CA MET A 654 -2.12 -0.65 -12.02
C MET A 654 -3.46 -1.10 -12.64
N ASP A 655 -3.72 -2.41 -12.71
CA ASP A 655 -4.99 -2.95 -13.23
C ASP A 655 -6.19 -2.55 -12.36
N ILE A 656 -6.00 -2.35 -11.04
CA ILE A 656 -7.01 -1.86 -10.11
C ILE A 656 -7.21 -0.33 -10.26
N VAL A 657 -6.16 0.45 -10.04
CA VAL A 657 -6.24 1.92 -9.96
C VAL A 657 -6.58 2.54 -11.31
N PHE A 658 -6.00 2.02 -12.39
CA PHE A 658 -6.17 2.55 -13.73
C PHE A 658 -6.97 1.57 -14.60
N SER A 659 -8.01 0.99 -14.00
CA SER A 659 -8.93 0.06 -14.65
C SER A 659 -9.70 0.73 -15.80
N ARG A 660 -10.38 -0.09 -16.61
CA ARG A 660 -11.25 0.40 -17.68
C ARG A 660 -12.32 1.37 -17.15
N ASP A 661 -12.88 1.06 -15.98
CA ASP A 661 -13.95 1.86 -15.37
C ASP A 661 -13.38 3.19 -14.84
N ALA A 662 -12.17 3.18 -14.26
CA ALA A 662 -11.48 4.40 -13.84
C ALA A 662 -11.15 5.33 -15.02
N VAL A 663 -10.63 4.79 -16.12
CA VAL A 663 -10.35 5.58 -17.35
C VAL A 663 -11.63 6.15 -17.97
N ARG A 664 -12.75 5.44 -17.86
CA ARG A 664 -14.06 5.93 -18.31
C ARG A 664 -14.57 7.07 -17.42
N ALA A 665 -14.37 6.98 -16.11
CA ALA A 665 -14.84 7.95 -15.13
C ALA A 665 -14.14 9.33 -15.23
N LEU A 666 -12.94 9.38 -15.81
CA LEU A 666 -12.24 10.64 -16.08
C LEU A 666 -13.04 11.55 -17.02
N SER A 667 -13.15 12.83 -16.64
CA SER A 667 -13.61 13.88 -17.53
C SER A 667 -12.71 14.01 -18.75
N ASP A 668 -13.22 14.67 -19.80
CA ASP A 668 -12.43 14.90 -21.01
C ASP A 668 -11.16 15.70 -20.67
N ASP A 669 -11.27 16.75 -19.87
CA ASP A 669 -10.13 17.62 -19.53
C ASP A 669 -9.10 16.91 -18.66
N GLU A 670 -9.52 16.15 -17.63
CA GLU A 670 -8.59 15.36 -16.82
C GLU A 670 -7.82 14.33 -17.66
N ALA A 671 -8.51 13.64 -18.57
CA ALA A 671 -7.87 12.65 -19.43
C ALA A 671 -6.85 13.30 -20.40
N GLU A 672 -7.09 14.53 -20.84
CA GLU A 672 -6.16 15.30 -21.66
C GLU A 672 -4.92 15.72 -20.86
N VAL A 673 -5.12 16.33 -19.70
CA VAL A 673 -4.04 16.81 -18.82
C VAL A 673 -3.12 15.66 -18.43
N TRP A 674 -3.69 14.54 -17.95
CA TRP A 674 -2.90 13.35 -17.62
C TRP A 674 -2.23 12.74 -18.84
N GLY A 675 -2.90 12.75 -19.99
CA GLY A 675 -2.32 12.32 -21.26
C GLY A 675 -1.06 13.08 -21.62
N GLN A 676 -1.10 14.41 -21.52
CA GLN A 676 0.04 15.29 -21.80
C GLN A 676 1.17 15.10 -20.78
N ARG A 677 0.85 15.00 -19.48
CA ARG A 677 1.86 14.71 -18.43
C ARG A 677 2.57 13.38 -18.65
N LEU A 678 1.84 12.32 -19.00
CA LEU A 678 2.43 11.01 -19.29
C LEU A 678 3.27 11.01 -20.57
N LEU A 679 2.92 11.82 -21.58
CA LEU A 679 3.75 12.02 -22.77
C LEU A 679 5.10 12.65 -22.43
N VAL A 680 5.10 13.75 -21.68
CA VAL A 680 6.33 14.43 -21.24
C VAL A 680 7.15 13.51 -20.34
N GLY A 681 6.50 12.86 -19.36
CA GLY A 681 7.16 11.94 -18.43
C GLY A 681 7.78 10.73 -19.13
N SER A 682 7.12 10.16 -20.14
CA SER A 682 7.70 9.02 -20.89
C SER A 682 8.90 9.41 -21.74
N GLN A 683 8.95 10.63 -22.27
CA GLN A 683 10.14 11.16 -22.95
C GLN A 683 11.30 11.37 -21.97
N ALA A 684 11.06 11.98 -20.81
CA ALA A 684 12.12 12.20 -19.82
C ALA A 684 12.66 10.88 -19.23
N LEU A 685 11.78 9.88 -19.01
CA LEU A 685 12.19 8.55 -18.55
C LEU A 685 13.01 7.77 -19.59
N ARG A 686 12.85 8.04 -20.90
CA ARG A 686 13.65 7.42 -21.97
C ARG A 686 15.15 7.64 -21.76
N ASP A 687 15.52 8.89 -21.48
CA ASP A 687 16.92 9.28 -21.33
C ASP A 687 17.52 8.63 -20.06
N ARG A 688 16.73 8.59 -18.99
CA ARG A 688 17.13 7.94 -17.72
C ARG A 688 17.26 6.42 -17.83
N VAL A 689 16.42 5.75 -18.60
CA VAL A 689 16.58 4.30 -18.85
C VAL A 689 17.87 4.02 -19.65
N SER A 690 18.36 4.98 -20.42
CA SER A 690 19.62 4.84 -21.15
C SER A 690 20.85 4.92 -20.24
N ASP A 691 20.74 5.54 -19.07
CA ASP A 691 21.78 5.57 -18.05
C ASP A 691 21.79 4.28 -17.21
N PRO A 692 22.88 3.49 -17.20
CA PRO A 692 22.98 2.27 -16.39
C PRO A 692 22.75 2.48 -14.88
N LEU A 693 23.07 3.65 -14.34
CA LEU A 693 22.90 3.98 -12.92
C LEU A 693 21.42 4.23 -12.57
N MET A 694 20.65 4.79 -13.51
CA MET A 694 19.24 5.16 -13.28
C MET A 694 18.25 4.10 -13.80
N ARG A 695 18.68 3.24 -14.74
CA ARG A 695 17.85 2.23 -15.42
C ARG A 695 16.96 1.43 -14.47
N ARG A 696 17.52 0.89 -13.38
CA ARG A 696 16.79 0.02 -12.43
C ARG A 696 15.55 0.65 -11.80
N SER A 697 15.48 1.98 -11.79
CA SER A 697 14.39 2.76 -11.21
C SER A 697 13.48 3.38 -12.27
N ALA A 698 14.08 3.96 -13.30
CA ALA A 698 13.35 4.60 -14.38
C ALA A 698 12.53 3.60 -15.21
N GLU A 699 13.02 2.36 -15.37
CA GLU A 699 12.38 1.33 -16.20
C GLU A 699 11.02 0.87 -15.66
N PRO A 700 10.84 0.49 -14.38
CA PRO A 700 9.51 0.21 -13.82
C PRO A 700 8.52 1.37 -13.97
N ARG A 701 8.97 2.62 -13.76
CA ARG A 701 8.15 3.82 -13.94
C ARG A 701 7.70 3.98 -15.39
N LEU A 702 8.62 3.79 -16.33
CA LEU A 702 8.33 3.87 -17.77
C LEU A 702 7.29 2.82 -18.17
N VAL A 703 7.39 1.58 -17.66
CA VAL A 703 6.38 0.53 -17.91
C VAL A 703 4.98 0.97 -17.47
N VAL A 704 4.85 1.53 -16.25
CA VAL A 704 3.56 2.00 -15.71
C VAL A 704 3.03 3.17 -16.52
N VAL A 705 3.88 4.18 -16.80
CA VAL A 705 3.52 5.37 -17.59
C VAL A 705 3.04 4.99 -19.00
N LEU A 706 3.74 4.08 -19.68
CA LEU A 706 3.38 3.63 -21.03
C LEU A 706 2.06 2.86 -21.04
N GLU A 707 1.83 2.00 -20.05
CA GLU A 707 0.56 1.27 -19.95
C GLU A 707 -0.62 2.23 -19.66
N MET A 708 -0.45 3.20 -18.76
CA MET A 708 -1.45 4.24 -18.49
C MET A 708 -1.75 5.06 -19.76
N LEU A 709 -0.71 5.54 -20.45
CA LEU A 709 -0.84 6.28 -21.69
C LEU A 709 -1.58 5.44 -22.75
N SER A 710 -1.28 4.15 -22.86
CA SER A 710 -1.95 3.24 -23.80
C SER A 710 -3.46 3.09 -23.55
N ARG A 711 -3.93 3.31 -22.32
CA ARG A 711 -5.36 3.29 -21.99
C ARG A 711 -6.00 4.65 -22.24
N LEU A 712 -5.32 5.75 -21.91
CA LEU A 712 -5.82 7.11 -22.16
C LEU A 712 -5.97 7.45 -23.65
N VAL A 713 -5.11 6.95 -24.53
CA VAL A 713 -5.26 7.17 -25.99
C VAL A 713 -6.58 6.63 -26.53
N VAL A 714 -7.19 5.64 -25.86
CA VAL A 714 -8.52 5.12 -26.23
C VAL A 714 -9.61 6.11 -25.81
N ARG A 715 -9.45 6.79 -24.68
CA ARG A 715 -10.38 7.80 -24.13
C ARG A 715 -10.29 9.13 -24.88
N ARG A 716 -9.08 9.55 -25.24
CA ARG A 716 -8.73 10.83 -25.89
C ARG A 716 -7.90 10.57 -27.15
N ARG A 717 -8.59 10.53 -28.31
CA ARG A 717 -7.99 10.13 -29.60
C ARG A 717 -6.92 11.11 -30.11
N ASN A 718 -6.97 12.38 -29.71
CA ASN A 718 -5.97 13.38 -30.08
C ASN A 718 -4.58 13.09 -29.50
N LEU A 719 -4.50 12.34 -28.38
CA LEU A 719 -3.23 11.88 -27.80
C LEU A 719 -2.58 10.75 -28.61
N ALA A 720 -3.32 10.07 -29.48
CA ALA A 720 -2.86 8.84 -30.13
C ALA A 720 -1.63 9.05 -31.01
N LEU A 721 -1.58 10.13 -31.80
CA LEU A 721 -0.45 10.42 -32.68
C LEU A 721 0.83 10.75 -31.89
N PRO A 722 0.82 11.74 -30.96
CA PRO A 722 1.98 12.00 -30.09
C PRO A 722 2.46 10.76 -29.33
N ALA A 723 1.53 9.95 -28.81
CA ALA A 723 1.89 8.76 -28.04
C ALA A 723 2.56 7.68 -28.90
N LEU A 724 2.15 7.52 -30.16
CA LEU A 724 2.82 6.62 -31.09
C LEU A 724 4.20 7.13 -31.50
N GLU A 725 4.39 8.44 -31.66
CA GLU A 725 5.70 9.03 -31.93
C GLU A 725 6.67 8.80 -30.76
N VAL A 726 6.20 8.98 -29.52
CA VAL A 726 6.97 8.64 -28.32
C VAL A 726 7.29 7.14 -28.31
N ALA A 727 6.32 6.27 -28.59
CA ALA A 727 6.54 4.82 -28.65
C ALA A 727 7.58 4.41 -29.71
N LEU A 728 7.57 5.04 -30.89
CA LEU A 728 8.59 4.84 -31.93
C LEU A 728 9.97 5.25 -31.43
N SER A 729 10.08 6.41 -30.80
CA SER A 729 11.35 6.91 -30.26
C SER A 729 11.92 5.96 -29.18
N LEU A 730 11.06 5.44 -28.30
CA LEU A 730 11.44 4.47 -27.27
C LEU A 730 11.88 3.14 -27.89
N TYR A 731 11.13 2.68 -28.90
CA TYR A 731 11.47 1.46 -29.62
C TYR A 731 12.81 1.54 -30.35
N GLU A 732 13.22 2.70 -30.87
CA GLU A 732 14.53 2.84 -31.52
C GLU A 732 15.69 2.49 -30.58
N ASN A 733 15.55 2.73 -29.28
CA ASN A 733 16.57 2.41 -28.28
C ASN A 733 16.56 0.91 -27.90
N ARG A 734 17.64 0.20 -28.23
CA ARG A 734 17.77 -1.26 -27.98
C ARG A 734 17.66 -1.64 -26.51
N ASP A 735 18.12 -0.78 -25.60
CA ASP A 735 18.11 -1.07 -24.18
C ASP A 735 16.70 -1.04 -23.57
N ILE A 736 15.75 -0.36 -24.24
CA ILE A 736 14.36 -0.21 -23.79
C ILE A 736 13.49 -1.37 -24.30
N ARG A 737 13.80 -1.93 -25.48
CA ARG A 737 12.92 -2.87 -26.21
C ARG A 737 12.51 -4.10 -25.42
N GLY A 738 13.44 -4.73 -24.69
CA GLY A 738 13.23 -6.04 -24.09
C GLY A 738 12.10 -6.05 -23.05
N SER A 739 12.33 -5.37 -21.93
CA SER A 739 11.43 -5.27 -20.78
C SER A 739 10.16 -4.45 -21.04
N ASN A 740 10.21 -3.49 -21.98
CA ASN A 740 9.07 -2.63 -22.31
C ASN A 740 8.25 -3.14 -23.52
N SER A 741 8.59 -4.31 -24.07
CA SER A 741 7.92 -4.87 -25.26
C SER A 741 6.39 -4.95 -25.11
N LYS A 742 5.89 -5.38 -23.95
CA LYS A 742 4.45 -5.49 -23.68
C LYS A 742 3.72 -4.15 -23.59
N PRO A 743 4.12 -3.18 -22.74
CA PRO A 743 3.46 -1.87 -22.69
C PRO A 743 3.59 -1.11 -24.02
N LEU A 744 4.73 -1.21 -24.72
CA LEU A 744 4.88 -0.65 -26.07
C LEU A 744 3.92 -1.30 -27.08
N ALA A 745 3.75 -2.63 -27.03
CA ALA A 745 2.77 -3.33 -27.88
C ALA A 745 1.35 -2.88 -27.63
N ASN A 746 0.96 -2.71 -26.37
CA ASN A 746 -0.34 -2.17 -26.00
C ASN A 746 -0.52 -0.75 -26.55
N LEU A 747 0.50 0.10 -26.43
CA LEU A 747 0.46 1.47 -26.92
C LEU A 747 0.38 1.55 -28.45
N PHE A 748 1.17 0.78 -29.20
CA PHE A 748 1.05 0.72 -30.66
C PHE A 748 -0.32 0.20 -31.10
N LYS A 749 -0.80 -0.88 -30.48
CA LYS A 749 -2.10 -1.49 -30.81
C LYS A 749 -3.26 -0.52 -30.57
N ARG A 750 -3.34 0.05 -29.37
CA ARG A 750 -4.45 0.93 -28.95
C ARG A 750 -4.33 2.30 -29.62
N GLY A 751 -3.13 2.88 -29.68
CA GLY A 751 -2.86 4.15 -30.35
C GLY A 751 -3.19 4.11 -31.83
N PHE A 752 -2.71 3.10 -32.57
CA PHE A 752 -3.01 2.99 -34.01
C PHE A 752 -4.51 2.82 -34.28
N ALA A 753 -5.21 2.05 -33.44
CA ALA A 753 -6.66 1.91 -33.54
C ALA A 753 -7.41 3.22 -33.26
N ALA A 754 -6.90 4.05 -32.35
CA ALA A 754 -7.49 5.34 -31.97
C ALA A 754 -7.24 6.47 -33.00
N LEU A 755 -6.26 6.31 -33.90
CA LEU A 755 -5.98 7.30 -34.95
C LEU A 755 -7.17 7.54 -35.88
N ALA A 756 -7.36 8.81 -36.25
CA ALA A 756 -8.26 9.20 -37.33
C ALA A 756 -7.81 8.58 -38.68
N PRO A 757 -8.74 8.23 -39.60
CA PRO A 757 -8.40 7.59 -40.87
C PRO A 757 -7.30 8.31 -41.67
N ALA A 758 -7.33 9.65 -41.71
CA ALA A 758 -6.35 10.46 -42.41
C ALA A 758 -4.91 10.30 -41.85
N ALA A 759 -4.74 10.10 -40.54
CA ALA A 759 -3.44 9.94 -39.90
C ALA A 759 -2.89 8.50 -39.97
N ARG A 760 -3.73 7.51 -40.31
CA ARG A 760 -3.33 6.10 -40.38
C ARG A 760 -2.37 5.81 -41.52
N ALA A 761 -2.48 6.51 -42.65
CA ALA A 761 -1.56 6.36 -43.78
C ALA A 761 -0.14 6.79 -43.39
N PHE A 762 -0.01 8.00 -42.83
CA PHE A 762 1.24 8.52 -42.29
C PHE A 762 1.87 7.58 -41.25
N MET A 763 1.11 7.16 -40.24
CA MET A 763 1.66 6.29 -39.19
C MET A 763 1.97 4.88 -39.66
N ARG A 764 1.23 4.36 -40.65
CA ARG A 764 1.54 3.07 -41.29
C ARG A 764 2.92 3.12 -41.93
N ARG A 765 3.22 4.18 -42.69
CA ARG A 765 4.53 4.39 -43.31
C ARG A 765 5.63 4.42 -42.24
N ARG A 766 5.47 5.25 -41.21
CA ARG A 766 6.43 5.35 -40.09
C ARG A 766 6.70 4.01 -39.39
N LEU A 767 5.66 3.20 -39.16
CA LEU A 767 5.82 1.87 -38.55
C LEU A 767 6.58 0.90 -39.46
N LEU A 768 6.40 0.99 -40.78
CA LEU A 768 7.11 0.15 -41.75
C LEU A 768 8.58 0.56 -41.94
N GLU A 769 8.89 1.85 -41.75
CA GLU A 769 10.25 2.40 -41.77
C GLU A 769 11.09 1.97 -40.57
N THR A 770 10.49 1.41 -39.51
CA THR A 770 11.24 0.94 -38.33
C THR A 770 12.25 -0.15 -38.69
N PRO A 771 13.43 -0.21 -38.04
CA PRO A 771 14.42 -1.26 -38.31
C PRO A 771 13.83 -2.67 -38.10
N VAL A 772 14.16 -3.60 -39.00
CA VAL A 772 13.78 -5.01 -38.86
C VAL A 772 14.52 -5.61 -37.66
N PRO A 773 13.82 -6.23 -36.68
CA PRO A 773 14.44 -6.85 -35.51
C PRO A 773 15.43 -7.98 -35.87
N THR A 774 16.47 -8.15 -35.06
CA THR A 774 17.49 -9.20 -35.22
C THR A 774 17.20 -10.38 -34.29
N GLY A 775 17.08 -11.60 -34.82
CA GLY A 775 16.91 -12.85 -34.06
C GLY A 775 15.57 -13.56 -34.29
N GLN A 776 15.53 -14.88 -34.08
CA GLN A 776 14.32 -15.72 -34.20
C GLN A 776 13.31 -15.51 -33.05
N GLY A 777 13.64 -14.69 -32.04
CA GLY A 777 12.86 -14.52 -30.80
C GLY A 777 12.63 -13.07 -30.34
N ASP A 778 13.08 -12.07 -31.09
CA ASP A 778 12.73 -10.66 -30.83
C ASP A 778 11.29 -10.43 -31.32
N SER A 779 10.31 -10.91 -30.55
CA SER A 779 8.91 -11.09 -30.98
C SER A 779 8.13 -9.79 -31.22
N PHE A 780 8.74 -8.64 -30.98
CA PHE A 780 8.07 -7.35 -30.97
C PHE A 780 8.51 -6.47 -32.14
N ASP A 781 7.75 -6.51 -33.23
CA ASP A 781 7.90 -5.63 -34.40
C ASP A 781 6.71 -4.64 -34.46
N PRO A 782 6.93 -3.32 -34.28
CA PRO A 782 5.89 -2.30 -34.39
C PRO A 782 5.16 -2.32 -35.74
N SER A 783 5.83 -2.76 -36.80
CA SER A 783 5.22 -2.87 -38.13
C SER A 783 4.03 -3.83 -38.17
N ALA A 784 3.93 -4.75 -37.21
CA ALA A 784 2.78 -5.65 -37.10
C ALA A 784 1.46 -4.88 -36.91
N PHE A 785 1.49 -3.75 -36.21
CA PHE A 785 0.30 -2.97 -35.86
C PHE A 785 -0.20 -2.09 -37.01
N ALA A 786 0.66 -1.78 -37.99
CA ALA A 786 0.24 -1.10 -39.21
C ALA A 786 -0.95 -1.84 -39.86
N PHE A 787 -0.92 -3.17 -39.91
CA PHE A 787 -1.91 -3.99 -40.63
C PHE A 787 -3.16 -4.34 -39.81
N ALA A 788 -3.39 -3.71 -38.65
CA ALA A 788 -4.54 -4.00 -37.81
C ALA A 788 -5.87 -3.70 -38.53
N ARG A 789 -6.76 -4.72 -38.63
CA ARG A 789 -8.13 -4.65 -39.19
C ARG A 789 -8.22 -4.22 -40.67
N ALA A 790 -7.18 -4.41 -41.49
CA ALA A 790 -7.20 -4.01 -42.89
C ALA A 790 -7.49 -5.18 -43.84
N GLY A 791 -8.39 -4.96 -44.81
CA GLY A 791 -8.45 -5.71 -46.07
C GLY A 791 -7.34 -5.25 -47.04
N PRO A 792 -7.52 -5.41 -48.37
CA PRO A 792 -6.61 -4.81 -49.35
C PRO A 792 -6.44 -3.31 -49.08
N LEU A 793 -5.21 -2.84 -49.01
CA LEU A 793 -4.90 -1.43 -48.77
C LEU A 793 -4.39 -0.78 -50.04
N ALA A 794 -4.73 0.50 -50.25
CA ALA A 794 -4.13 1.30 -51.30
C ALA A 794 -2.61 1.36 -51.10
N ARG A 795 -1.86 1.11 -52.18
CA ARG A 795 -0.39 1.18 -52.16
C ARG A 795 0.05 2.64 -52.03
N ASP A 796 0.92 2.88 -51.05
CA ASP A 796 1.66 4.12 -50.91
C ASP A 796 2.94 4.02 -51.78
N PRO A 797 3.09 4.86 -52.83
CA PRO A 797 4.28 4.84 -53.69
C PRO A 797 5.59 5.08 -52.93
N GLU A 798 5.54 5.77 -51.79
CA GLU A 798 6.71 6.12 -50.99
C GLU A 798 7.27 4.91 -50.21
N LEU A 799 6.54 3.79 -50.15
CA LEU A 799 6.99 2.54 -49.51
C LEU A 799 7.94 1.71 -50.37
N ALA A 800 8.14 2.03 -51.66
CA ALA A 800 8.96 1.22 -52.56
C ALA A 800 10.40 1.02 -52.04
N SER A 801 11.01 2.07 -51.47
CA SER A 801 12.35 1.99 -50.88
C SER A 801 12.39 1.13 -49.61
N VAL A 802 11.34 1.20 -48.78
CA VAL A 802 11.19 0.41 -47.54
C VAL A 802 10.98 -1.07 -47.86
N ILE A 803 10.18 -1.38 -48.89
CA ILE A 803 9.95 -2.74 -49.38
C ILE A 803 11.27 -3.32 -49.91
N ALA A 804 11.98 -2.59 -50.77
CA ALA A 804 13.28 -3.02 -51.29
C ALA A 804 14.31 -3.27 -50.17
N ALA A 805 14.39 -2.38 -49.18
CA ALA A 805 15.26 -2.56 -48.02
C ALA A 805 14.87 -3.79 -47.18
N THR A 806 13.57 -4.04 -46.99
CA THR A 806 13.06 -5.21 -46.25
C THR A 806 13.36 -6.52 -47.00
N ILE A 807 13.24 -6.54 -48.33
CA ILE A 807 13.66 -7.68 -49.18
C ILE A 807 15.16 -7.95 -49.01
N GLY A 808 15.99 -6.90 -48.96
CA GLY A 808 17.43 -7.04 -48.64
C GLY A 808 17.67 -7.74 -47.30
N LYS A 809 16.88 -7.40 -46.27
CA LYS A 809 16.93 -8.03 -44.95
C LYS A 809 16.48 -9.50 -44.93
N VAL A 810 15.67 -9.95 -45.89
CA VAL A 810 15.36 -11.39 -46.03
C VAL A 810 16.63 -12.20 -46.36
N ARG A 811 17.64 -11.60 -47.01
CA ARG A 811 18.92 -12.26 -47.34
C ARG A 811 19.95 -12.24 -46.21
N GLU A 812 19.62 -11.71 -45.04
CA GLU A 812 20.52 -11.64 -43.89
C GLU A 812 20.10 -12.62 -42.80
N ARG A 813 20.98 -13.56 -42.41
CA ARG A 813 20.70 -14.60 -41.39
C ARG A 813 20.05 -14.04 -40.12
N SER A 814 20.56 -12.92 -39.62
CA SER A 814 20.10 -12.32 -38.36
C SER A 814 18.72 -11.67 -38.43
N THR A 815 18.26 -11.21 -39.58
CA THR A 815 16.99 -10.45 -39.73
C THR A 815 15.94 -11.19 -40.56
N ARG A 816 16.34 -12.26 -41.26
CA ARG A 816 15.51 -13.06 -42.17
C ARG A 816 14.15 -13.42 -41.57
N TRP A 817 14.11 -13.95 -40.34
CA TRP A 817 12.87 -14.33 -39.68
C TRP A 817 11.86 -13.17 -39.61
N SER A 818 12.28 -12.03 -39.05
CA SER A 818 11.43 -10.85 -38.87
C SER A 818 11.11 -10.15 -40.18
N ALA A 819 12.08 -10.10 -41.12
CA ALA A 819 11.89 -9.55 -42.45
C ALA A 819 10.82 -10.33 -43.23
N THR A 820 10.88 -11.67 -43.19
CA THR A 820 9.86 -12.53 -43.82
C THR A 820 8.48 -12.31 -43.22
N LEU A 821 8.36 -12.15 -41.90
CA LEU A 821 7.08 -11.86 -41.25
C LEU A 821 6.49 -10.54 -41.72
N ARG A 822 7.32 -9.51 -41.87
CA ARG A 822 6.92 -8.19 -42.38
C ARG A 822 6.50 -8.25 -43.85
N MET A 823 7.26 -8.95 -44.69
CA MET A 823 6.94 -9.16 -46.10
C MET A 823 5.63 -9.92 -46.30
N GLN A 824 5.34 -10.95 -45.49
CA GLN A 824 4.06 -11.65 -45.55
C GLN A 824 2.87 -10.72 -45.26
N ARG A 825 3.01 -9.80 -44.31
CA ARG A 825 1.94 -8.84 -44.01
C ARG A 825 1.72 -7.85 -45.17
N LEU A 826 2.80 -7.39 -45.81
CA LEU A 826 2.74 -6.54 -47.00
C LEU A 826 2.07 -7.27 -48.19
N GLN A 827 2.44 -8.53 -48.42
CA GLN A 827 1.85 -9.38 -49.46
C GLN A 827 0.36 -9.59 -49.20
N LYS A 828 -0.03 -9.97 -47.97
CA LYS A 828 -1.44 -10.17 -47.59
C LYS A 828 -2.28 -8.89 -47.70
N ALA A 829 -1.66 -7.73 -47.51
CA ALA A 829 -2.32 -6.43 -47.66
C ALA A 829 -2.44 -5.97 -49.12
N GLY A 830 -1.88 -6.71 -50.10
CA GLY A 830 -1.89 -6.34 -51.52
C GLY A 830 -0.98 -5.16 -51.86
N MET A 831 0.09 -4.92 -51.09
CA MET A 831 0.94 -3.73 -51.23
C MET A 831 2.19 -3.93 -52.12
N LEU A 832 2.47 -5.17 -52.55
CA LEU A 832 3.62 -5.50 -53.41
C LEU A 832 3.24 -5.42 -54.89
N THR A 833 4.14 -4.90 -55.73
CA THR A 833 4.02 -5.06 -57.19
C THR A 833 4.44 -6.47 -57.62
N PRO A 834 4.09 -6.91 -58.84
CA PRO A 834 4.59 -8.16 -59.39
C PRO A 834 6.13 -8.27 -59.38
N ASP A 835 6.84 -7.16 -59.62
CA ASP A 835 8.30 -7.13 -59.59
C ASP A 835 8.87 -7.24 -58.16
N GLU A 836 8.25 -6.57 -57.18
CA GLU A 836 8.63 -6.67 -55.77
C GLU A 836 8.31 -8.05 -55.20
N GLU A 837 7.19 -8.65 -55.59
CA GLU A 837 6.80 -10.01 -55.21
C GLU A 837 7.78 -11.04 -55.77
N LYS A 838 8.20 -10.89 -57.03
CA LYS A 838 9.26 -11.70 -57.61
C LYS A 838 10.59 -11.53 -56.87
N ALA A 839 11.01 -10.29 -56.60
CA ALA A 839 12.25 -10.01 -55.88
C ALA A 839 12.24 -10.57 -54.43
N TYR A 840 11.09 -10.53 -53.76
CA TYR A 840 10.88 -11.15 -52.46
C TYR A 840 11.00 -12.67 -52.53
N LEU A 841 10.35 -13.31 -53.52
CA LEU A 841 10.45 -14.76 -53.72
C LEU A 841 11.89 -15.19 -54.01
N ASP A 842 12.62 -14.45 -54.86
CA ASP A 842 14.04 -14.70 -55.15
C ASP A 842 14.94 -14.53 -53.91
N ALA A 843 14.57 -13.68 -52.94
CA ALA A 843 15.28 -13.54 -51.68
C ALA A 843 14.89 -14.62 -50.65
N LEU A 844 13.63 -15.05 -50.67
CA LEU A 844 13.12 -16.14 -49.84
C LEU A 844 13.73 -17.48 -50.25
N TRP A 845 13.93 -17.73 -51.54
CA TRP A 845 14.51 -18.98 -52.07
C TRP A 845 16.03 -18.93 -52.28
N ASP A 846 16.72 -18.02 -51.59
CA ASP A 846 18.18 -17.92 -51.63
C ASP A 846 18.83 -19.23 -51.14
N ASP A 847 19.68 -19.83 -51.98
CA ASP A 847 20.32 -21.12 -51.77
C ASP A 847 21.12 -21.18 -50.45
N ALA A 848 21.61 -20.03 -49.95
CA ALA A 848 22.38 -19.94 -48.71
C ALA A 848 21.57 -20.30 -47.45
N PHE A 849 20.24 -20.33 -47.54
CA PHE A 849 19.33 -20.53 -46.41
C PHE A 849 18.40 -21.73 -46.56
N LEU A 850 18.63 -22.63 -47.51
CA LEU A 850 17.78 -23.80 -47.69
C LEU A 850 18.05 -24.86 -46.61
N ASP A 851 16.98 -25.34 -45.96
CA ASP A 851 16.97 -26.52 -45.10
C ASP A 851 16.11 -27.61 -45.75
N ALA A 852 16.74 -28.74 -46.09
CA ALA A 852 16.09 -29.87 -46.76
C ALA A 852 15.28 -29.50 -48.03
N GLY A 853 15.76 -28.51 -48.80
CA GLY A 853 15.10 -28.03 -50.03
C GLY A 853 13.97 -27.03 -49.82
N LEU A 854 13.80 -26.51 -48.60
CA LEU A 854 12.84 -25.44 -48.27
C LEU A 854 13.56 -24.22 -47.69
N PRO A 855 13.04 -23.00 -47.83
CA PRO A 855 13.57 -21.83 -47.15
C PRO A 855 13.58 -22.00 -45.62
N GLY A 856 14.78 -22.08 -45.04
CA GLY A 856 15.04 -22.15 -43.60
C GLY A 856 15.12 -20.78 -42.94
N GLU A 857 15.08 -20.79 -41.60
CA GLU A 857 15.16 -19.61 -40.73
C GLU A 857 14.08 -18.54 -40.98
N THR A 858 12.90 -18.99 -41.40
CA THR A 858 11.73 -18.14 -41.62
C THR A 858 10.60 -18.54 -40.66
N PRO A 859 9.67 -17.63 -40.34
CA PRO A 859 8.46 -17.94 -39.55
C PRO A 859 7.44 -18.78 -40.33
N LEU A 860 7.73 -19.11 -41.59
CA LEU A 860 6.79 -19.81 -42.45
C LEU A 860 6.85 -21.30 -42.17
N ARG A 861 5.69 -21.89 -41.95
CA ARG A 861 5.59 -23.34 -41.81
C ARG A 861 5.96 -24.00 -43.14
N PRO A 862 6.62 -25.18 -43.13
CA PRO A 862 7.08 -25.87 -44.34
C PRO A 862 6.04 -26.02 -45.45
N TRP A 863 4.76 -26.22 -45.12
CA TRP A 863 3.68 -26.37 -46.09
C TRP A 863 3.35 -25.09 -46.86
N VAL A 864 3.67 -23.90 -46.34
CA VAL A 864 3.41 -22.62 -47.01
C VAL A 864 4.21 -22.53 -48.31
N PHE A 865 5.40 -23.12 -48.35
CA PHE A 865 6.26 -23.15 -49.54
C PHE A 865 5.72 -24.03 -50.67
N ALA A 866 4.73 -24.89 -50.41
CA ALA A 866 4.01 -25.62 -51.45
C ALA A 866 2.98 -24.74 -52.18
N LEU A 867 2.57 -23.62 -51.56
CA LEU A 867 1.64 -22.65 -52.15
C LEU A 867 2.35 -21.46 -52.81
N LEU A 868 3.60 -21.20 -52.44
CA LEU A 868 4.39 -20.11 -53.00
C LEU A 868 5.08 -20.55 -54.30
N PRO A 869 5.18 -19.67 -55.31
CA PRO A 869 5.99 -19.96 -56.49
C PRO A 869 7.46 -20.21 -56.09
N SER A 870 8.04 -21.31 -56.56
CA SER A 870 9.46 -21.61 -56.39
C SER A 870 10.27 -21.19 -57.63
N PRO A 871 11.35 -20.41 -57.48
CA PRO A 871 12.22 -20.03 -58.59
C PRO A 871 12.95 -21.24 -59.20
N ASN A 872 13.41 -21.08 -60.45
CA ASN A 872 13.97 -22.11 -61.32
C ASN A 872 14.92 -23.11 -60.61
N GLY A 873 14.44 -24.33 -60.37
CA GLY A 873 15.23 -25.45 -59.85
C GLY A 873 14.73 -26.05 -58.54
N HIS A 874 13.91 -25.31 -57.78
CA HIS A 874 13.37 -25.77 -56.50
C HIS A 874 11.93 -26.29 -56.64
N ASP A 875 11.61 -27.43 -56.01
CA ASP A 875 10.25 -27.97 -55.89
C ASP A 875 9.79 -27.93 -54.43
N GLY A 876 9.22 -26.77 -54.04
CA GLY A 876 8.74 -26.54 -52.68
C GLY A 876 7.63 -27.49 -52.26
N ALA A 877 6.78 -27.93 -53.19
CA ALA A 877 5.71 -28.87 -52.91
C ALA A 877 6.25 -30.26 -52.59
N GLN A 878 7.24 -30.74 -53.35
CA GLN A 878 7.90 -32.02 -53.08
C GLN A 878 8.68 -31.99 -51.76
N ALA A 879 9.43 -30.92 -51.49
CA ALA A 879 10.21 -30.79 -50.27
C ALA A 879 9.32 -30.66 -49.01
N ALA A 880 8.22 -29.89 -49.07
CA ALA A 880 7.22 -29.80 -48.01
C ALA A 880 6.54 -31.15 -47.73
N ARG A 881 6.20 -31.90 -48.79
CA ARG A 881 5.66 -33.27 -48.66
C ARG A 881 6.66 -34.21 -48.00
N ALA A 882 7.93 -34.16 -48.37
CA ALA A 882 8.97 -35.00 -47.77
C ALA A 882 9.19 -34.69 -46.28
N ARG A 883 9.13 -33.41 -45.88
CA ARG A 883 9.19 -32.97 -44.48
C ARG A 883 7.98 -33.47 -43.68
N LEU A 884 6.77 -33.29 -44.22
CA LEU A 884 5.51 -33.73 -43.61
C LEU A 884 5.51 -35.23 -43.29
N LEU A 885 6.00 -36.07 -44.20
CA LEU A 885 6.04 -37.53 -44.04
C LEU A 885 7.09 -38.02 -43.02
N ARG A 886 7.97 -37.15 -42.53
CA ARG A 886 8.97 -37.46 -41.50
C ARG A 886 8.47 -37.18 -40.07
N ILE A 887 7.29 -36.59 -39.91
CA ILE A 887 6.71 -36.32 -38.59
C ILE A 887 6.27 -37.63 -37.94
N THR A 888 6.84 -37.93 -36.77
CA THR A 888 6.60 -39.19 -36.04
C THR A 888 6.10 -38.98 -34.62
N ASP A 889 6.05 -37.73 -34.14
CA ASP A 889 5.57 -37.35 -32.81
C ASP A 889 4.76 -36.05 -32.89
N LEU A 890 3.54 -36.06 -32.34
CA LEU A 890 2.64 -34.91 -32.27
C LEU A 890 2.84 -34.06 -31.00
N ASN A 891 3.75 -34.47 -30.11
CA ASN A 891 4.16 -33.70 -28.93
C ASN A 891 5.35 -32.77 -29.21
N ALA A 892 6.02 -32.92 -30.36
CA ALA A 892 6.97 -31.93 -30.84
C ALA A 892 6.25 -30.59 -31.10
N ARG A 893 6.84 -29.49 -30.62
CA ARG A 893 6.32 -28.13 -30.80
C ARG A 893 6.04 -27.90 -32.30
N ASP A 894 4.83 -27.44 -32.64
CA ASP A 894 4.34 -27.10 -33.98
C ASP A 894 3.96 -28.25 -34.94
N ALA A 895 4.19 -29.53 -34.61
CA ALA A 895 3.93 -30.67 -35.51
C ALA A 895 2.45 -30.80 -35.92
N ALA A 896 1.51 -30.53 -35.00
CA ALA A 896 0.09 -30.65 -35.30
C ALA A 896 -0.39 -29.62 -36.33
N GLY A 897 -0.02 -28.35 -36.13
CA GLY A 897 -0.34 -27.26 -37.06
C GLY A 897 0.39 -27.36 -38.40
N GLU A 898 1.59 -27.99 -38.45
CA GLU A 898 2.27 -28.29 -39.72
C GLU A 898 1.46 -29.26 -40.58
N ILE A 899 0.98 -30.35 -39.99
CA ILE A 899 0.21 -31.34 -40.73
C ILE A 899 -1.15 -30.77 -41.15
N HIS A 900 -1.82 -30.06 -40.24
CA HIS A 900 -3.13 -29.45 -40.50
C HIS A 900 -3.06 -28.50 -41.71
N GLY A 901 -2.12 -27.55 -41.69
CA GLY A 901 -1.97 -26.60 -42.80
C GLY A 901 -1.65 -27.25 -44.13
N ALA A 902 -0.87 -28.34 -44.14
CA ALA A 902 -0.47 -29.04 -45.37
C ALA A 902 -1.62 -29.76 -46.09
N ILE A 903 -2.67 -30.16 -45.38
CA ILE A 903 -3.74 -31.01 -45.93
C ILE A 903 -5.12 -30.34 -45.94
N ALA A 904 -5.35 -29.33 -45.10
CA ALA A 904 -6.67 -28.71 -44.89
C ALA A 904 -6.85 -27.37 -45.62
N GLY A 905 -5.77 -26.76 -46.13
CA GLY A 905 -5.86 -25.51 -46.87
C GLY A 905 -6.64 -25.66 -48.18
N GLU A 906 -7.26 -24.56 -48.65
CA GLU A 906 -7.82 -24.47 -50.00
C GLU A 906 -7.04 -23.41 -50.81
N PRO A 907 -6.37 -23.80 -51.92
CA PRO A 907 -6.18 -25.17 -52.42
C PRO A 907 -5.29 -26.01 -51.49
N ALA A 908 -5.50 -27.32 -51.46
CA ALA A 908 -4.73 -28.27 -50.63
C ALA A 908 -3.24 -28.23 -51.01
N PRO A 909 -2.34 -27.74 -50.14
CA PRO A 909 -0.93 -27.52 -50.48
C PRO A 909 -0.21 -28.82 -50.84
N VAL A 910 -0.50 -29.91 -50.12
CA VAL A 910 0.15 -31.20 -50.29
C VAL A 910 -0.90 -32.30 -50.49
N ARG A 911 -0.88 -32.94 -51.67
CA ARG A 911 -1.73 -34.11 -51.94
C ARG A 911 -1.07 -35.39 -51.42
N LEU A 912 -1.74 -36.07 -50.49
CA LEU A 912 -1.29 -37.34 -49.92
C LEU A 912 -2.01 -38.55 -50.53
N SER A 913 -1.25 -39.60 -50.83
CA SER A 913 -1.82 -40.89 -51.20
C SER A 913 -2.37 -41.64 -49.98
N ALA A 914 -3.21 -42.66 -50.21
CA ALA A 914 -3.75 -43.49 -49.12
C ALA A 914 -2.68 -44.25 -48.32
N ARG A 915 -1.55 -44.57 -48.95
CA ARG A 915 -0.40 -45.21 -48.30
C ARG A 915 0.30 -44.26 -47.34
N GLU A 916 0.35 -42.98 -47.67
CA GLU A 916 1.02 -41.91 -46.91
C GLU A 916 0.12 -41.33 -45.81
N LEU A 917 -1.20 -41.31 -46.02
CA LEU A 917 -2.16 -40.84 -45.04
C LEU A 917 -2.30 -41.78 -43.83
N LYS A 918 -2.16 -43.09 -44.06
CA LYS A 918 -2.32 -44.14 -43.04
C LYS A 918 -1.41 -43.97 -41.79
N PRO A 919 -0.09 -43.71 -41.89
CA PRO A 919 0.76 -43.47 -40.73
C PRO A 919 0.43 -42.17 -39.97
N LEU A 920 0.08 -41.09 -40.67
CA LEU A 920 -0.35 -39.83 -40.04
C LEU A 920 -1.67 -39.99 -39.29
N LEU A 921 -2.63 -40.72 -39.89
CA LEU A 921 -3.88 -41.09 -39.24
C LEU A 921 -3.64 -41.94 -37.98
N ALA A 922 -2.76 -42.94 -38.05
CA ALA A 922 -2.41 -43.75 -36.88
C ALA A 922 -1.77 -42.91 -35.75
N LEU A 923 -0.93 -41.94 -36.12
CA LEU A 923 -0.28 -41.02 -35.17
C LEU A 923 -1.30 -40.13 -34.45
N VAL A 924 -2.23 -39.53 -35.20
CA VAL A 924 -3.32 -38.70 -34.67
C VAL A 924 -4.27 -39.50 -33.77
N LEU A 925 -4.69 -40.69 -34.22
CA LEU A 925 -5.56 -41.58 -33.43
C LEU A 925 -4.88 -42.07 -32.15
N LYS A 926 -3.55 -42.24 -32.13
CA LYS A 926 -2.79 -42.64 -30.93
C LYS A 926 -2.79 -41.54 -29.85
N LYS A 927 -2.65 -40.26 -30.24
CA LYS A 927 -2.67 -39.12 -29.32
C LYS A 927 -4.08 -38.77 -28.81
N ALA A 928 -5.12 -39.10 -29.58
CA ALA A 928 -6.51 -38.88 -29.19
C ALA A 928 -7.02 -39.83 -28.08
N VAL A 929 -6.22 -40.81 -27.64
CA VAL A 929 -6.52 -41.67 -26.49
C VAL A 929 -6.22 -40.90 -25.21
N PRO A 930 -7.22 -40.60 -24.34
CA PRO A 930 -6.95 -39.92 -23.08
C PRO A 930 -6.05 -40.80 -22.20
N ALA A 931 -4.99 -40.20 -21.65
CA ALA A 931 -4.18 -40.87 -20.63
C ALA A 931 -5.05 -41.13 -19.40
N PRO A 932 -5.04 -42.33 -18.82
CA PRO A 932 -5.66 -42.56 -17.53
C PRO A 932 -4.78 -41.93 -16.46
N GLU A 933 -5.39 -41.10 -15.61
CA GLU A 933 -4.86 -40.56 -14.35
C GLU A 933 -3.95 -39.31 -14.45
N GLY A 934 -4.50 -38.16 -14.03
CA GLY A 934 -3.78 -36.91 -13.80
C GLY A 934 -4.72 -35.70 -13.63
N ASP A 935 -4.59 -34.98 -12.52
CA ASP A 935 -5.39 -33.80 -12.12
C ASP A 935 -5.30 -32.64 -13.12
N ASP A 936 -6.23 -32.58 -14.07
CA ASP A 936 -7.04 -31.41 -14.47
C ASP A 936 -7.93 -31.81 -15.67
N PRO A 937 -9.25 -31.95 -15.50
CA PRO A 937 -10.13 -32.49 -16.54
C PRO A 937 -10.55 -31.48 -17.64
N PHE A 938 -10.02 -30.24 -17.65
CA PHE A 938 -10.51 -29.12 -18.47
C PHE A 938 -9.75 -28.67 -19.75
N PRO A 939 -8.98 -29.49 -20.51
CA PRO A 939 -8.34 -28.99 -21.74
C PRO A 939 -9.21 -29.03 -23.01
N LEU A 940 -10.45 -29.53 -22.94
CA LEU A 940 -11.26 -29.72 -24.15
C LEU A 940 -11.72 -28.42 -24.82
N PHE A 941 -12.09 -27.41 -24.02
CA PHE A 941 -12.62 -26.14 -24.53
C PHE A 941 -12.43 -24.96 -23.54
N GLY A 942 -11.66 -25.13 -22.46
CA GLY A 942 -11.64 -24.22 -21.29
C GLY A 942 -10.33 -23.49 -20.99
N SER A 943 -9.21 -23.83 -21.63
CA SER A 943 -7.94 -23.09 -21.51
C SER A 943 -7.37 -22.84 -22.91
N PRO A 944 -6.92 -21.61 -23.26
CA PRO A 944 -6.30 -21.31 -24.53
C PRO A 944 -4.84 -21.78 -24.59
N ASP A 945 -4.53 -22.98 -24.10
CA ASP A 945 -3.29 -23.64 -24.51
C ASP A 945 -3.47 -24.08 -25.97
N THR A 946 -2.98 -23.21 -26.87
CA THR A 946 -2.99 -23.34 -28.33
C THR A 946 -2.71 -24.75 -28.88
N LEU A 947 -1.96 -25.58 -28.15
CA LEU A 947 -1.60 -26.94 -28.51
C LEU A 947 -2.79 -27.92 -28.59
N ASP A 948 -3.78 -27.84 -27.70
CA ASP A 948 -4.90 -28.78 -27.71
C ASP A 948 -5.93 -28.43 -28.79
N PHE A 949 -6.17 -27.13 -29.02
CA PHE A 949 -7.03 -26.67 -30.11
C PHE A 949 -6.47 -26.99 -31.50
N GLU A 950 -5.16 -26.78 -31.73
CA GLU A 950 -4.52 -27.12 -33.01
C GLU A 950 -4.51 -28.64 -33.28
N PHE A 951 -4.33 -29.45 -32.24
CA PHE A 951 -4.41 -30.91 -32.36
C PHE A 951 -5.79 -31.39 -32.78
N TRP A 952 -6.86 -30.83 -32.22
CA TRP A 952 -8.21 -31.25 -32.58
C TRP A 952 -8.60 -30.84 -34.00
N ARG A 953 -8.20 -29.64 -34.46
CA ARG A 953 -8.34 -29.26 -35.87
C ARG A 953 -7.61 -30.21 -36.81
N LEU A 954 -6.38 -30.60 -36.45
CA LEU A 954 -5.65 -31.61 -37.19
C LEU A 954 -6.42 -32.95 -37.24
N PHE A 955 -6.94 -33.39 -36.09
CA PHE A 955 -7.71 -34.61 -35.98
C PHE A 955 -8.91 -34.61 -36.94
N GLU A 956 -9.68 -33.51 -36.96
CA GLU A 956 -10.81 -33.32 -37.87
C GLU A 956 -10.40 -33.53 -39.33
N ASP A 957 -9.39 -32.80 -39.81
CA ASP A 957 -9.05 -32.79 -41.23
C ASP A 957 -8.39 -34.08 -41.70
N ILE A 958 -7.54 -34.68 -40.86
CA ILE A 958 -6.96 -36.00 -41.16
C ILE A 958 -8.03 -37.07 -41.23
N VAL A 959 -8.99 -37.06 -40.30
CA VAL A 959 -10.05 -38.06 -40.28
C VAL A 959 -11.02 -37.85 -41.44
N ALA A 960 -11.38 -36.60 -41.76
CA ALA A 960 -12.20 -36.28 -42.93
C ALA A 960 -11.53 -36.71 -44.24
N LEU A 961 -10.22 -36.45 -44.39
CA LEU A 961 -9.44 -36.89 -45.56
C LEU A 961 -9.33 -38.42 -45.61
N ALA A 962 -9.17 -39.08 -44.47
CA ALA A 962 -9.11 -40.54 -44.35
C ALA A 962 -10.45 -41.22 -44.68
N LEU A 963 -11.58 -40.58 -44.39
CA LEU A 963 -12.91 -41.09 -44.72
C LEU A 963 -13.21 -41.02 -46.22
N LYS A 964 -12.57 -40.11 -46.96
CA LYS A 964 -12.66 -40.03 -48.44
C LYS A 964 -11.99 -41.21 -49.17
N GLN A 965 -11.16 -42.01 -48.49
CA GLN A 965 -10.40 -43.10 -49.09
C GLN A 965 -10.78 -44.47 -48.47
N ALA A 966 -11.12 -45.45 -49.31
CA ALA A 966 -11.67 -46.74 -48.86
C ALA A 966 -10.74 -47.52 -47.90
N SER A 967 -9.41 -47.44 -48.09
CA SER A 967 -8.41 -48.18 -47.31
C SER A 967 -8.14 -47.60 -45.91
N THR A 968 -8.42 -46.32 -45.68
CA THR A 968 -8.27 -45.62 -44.38
C THR A 968 -9.59 -45.52 -43.62
N ARG A 969 -10.74 -45.57 -44.32
CA ARG A 969 -12.10 -45.56 -43.73
C ARG A 969 -12.33 -46.67 -42.69
N ALA A 970 -11.79 -47.87 -42.93
CA ALA A 970 -11.89 -48.99 -41.98
C ALA A 970 -11.14 -48.73 -40.66
N LEU A 971 -10.03 -47.98 -40.70
CA LEU A 971 -9.23 -47.66 -39.52
C LEU A 971 -9.96 -46.68 -38.60
N VAL A 972 -10.60 -45.66 -39.18
CA VAL A 972 -11.43 -44.66 -38.48
C VAL A 972 -12.64 -45.33 -37.83
N ARG A 973 -13.36 -46.18 -38.57
CA ARG A 973 -14.53 -46.93 -38.02
C ARG A 973 -14.13 -47.83 -36.85
N LYS A 974 -12.96 -48.48 -36.91
CA LYS A 974 -12.45 -49.33 -35.82
C LYS A 974 -12.12 -48.53 -34.55
N TYR A 975 -11.67 -47.28 -34.68
CA TYR A 975 -11.38 -46.40 -33.55
C TYR A 975 -12.65 -46.00 -32.79
N PHE A 976 -13.70 -45.59 -33.52
CA PHE A 976 -14.97 -45.13 -32.92
C PHE A 976 -15.91 -46.26 -32.48
N ALA A 977 -15.55 -47.53 -32.67
CA ALA A 977 -16.36 -48.68 -32.29
C ALA A 977 -16.39 -48.98 -30.77
N LYS A 978 -15.71 -48.20 -29.92
CA LYS A 978 -15.69 -48.42 -28.46
C LYS A 978 -15.55 -47.13 -27.61
N PRO A 979 -16.61 -46.33 -27.35
CA PRO A 979 -16.42 -45.44 -26.20
C PRO A 979 -17.64 -45.01 -25.37
N GLY A 980 -17.34 -44.29 -24.28
CA GLY A 980 -18.29 -43.68 -23.35
C GLY A 980 -19.06 -42.49 -23.94
N PRO A 981 -19.83 -41.74 -23.13
CA PRO A 981 -20.70 -40.64 -23.60
C PRO A 981 -19.95 -39.54 -24.39
N ARG A 982 -18.74 -39.18 -23.96
CA ARG A 982 -17.93 -38.08 -24.51
C ARG A 982 -17.43 -38.36 -25.93
N GLU A 983 -16.84 -39.53 -26.16
CA GLU A 983 -16.33 -39.90 -27.47
C GLU A 983 -17.46 -40.29 -28.43
N ARG A 984 -18.63 -40.71 -27.92
CA ARG A 984 -19.84 -40.89 -28.76
C ARG A 984 -20.32 -39.56 -29.32
N ALA A 985 -20.31 -38.49 -28.53
CA ALA A 985 -20.61 -37.13 -28.99
C ALA A 985 -19.65 -36.68 -30.10
N ILE A 986 -18.34 -36.87 -29.89
CA ILE A 986 -17.32 -36.55 -30.89
C ILE A 986 -17.52 -37.41 -32.14
N ALA A 987 -17.63 -38.74 -32.00
CA ALA A 987 -17.81 -39.67 -33.12
C ALA A 987 -19.03 -39.34 -33.98
N ALA A 988 -20.16 -39.02 -33.34
CA ALA A 988 -21.39 -38.66 -34.03
C ALA A 988 -21.20 -37.43 -34.93
N ALA A 989 -20.53 -36.40 -34.42
CA ALA A 989 -20.22 -35.21 -35.21
C ALA A 989 -19.18 -35.48 -36.32
N VAL A 990 -18.15 -36.30 -36.09
CA VAL A 990 -17.16 -36.69 -37.13
C VAL A 990 -17.85 -37.36 -38.30
N LEU A 991 -18.68 -38.36 -37.98
CA LEU A 991 -19.25 -39.27 -38.96
C LEU A 991 -20.35 -38.57 -39.75
N ALA A 992 -21.10 -37.67 -39.11
CA ALA A 992 -22.09 -36.84 -39.79
C ALA A 992 -21.44 -35.86 -40.77
N GLU A 993 -20.37 -35.17 -40.36
CA GLU A 993 -19.64 -34.26 -41.24
C GLU A 993 -19.07 -35.00 -42.46
N ALA A 994 -18.59 -36.24 -42.27
CA ALA A 994 -18.10 -37.08 -43.35
C ALA A 994 -19.21 -37.64 -44.28
N GLY A 995 -20.49 -37.47 -43.93
CA GLY A 995 -21.63 -38.04 -44.67
C GLY A 995 -21.83 -39.54 -44.45
N GLU A 996 -21.22 -40.09 -43.40
CA GLU A 996 -21.27 -41.51 -43.03
C GLU A 996 -22.30 -41.79 -41.91
N MET A 997 -22.86 -40.74 -41.30
CA MET A 997 -23.98 -40.78 -40.35
C MET A 997 -24.99 -39.69 -40.74
N ALA A 998 -26.30 -39.95 -40.59
CA ALA A 998 -27.31 -38.93 -40.86
C ALA A 998 -27.25 -37.81 -39.79
N LEU A 999 -27.43 -36.54 -40.17
CA LEU A 999 -27.46 -35.39 -39.26
C LEU A 999 -28.46 -35.57 -38.10
N VAL A 1000 -29.61 -36.18 -38.38
CA VAL A 1000 -30.64 -36.49 -37.38
C VAL A 1000 -30.16 -37.54 -36.37
N GLU A 1001 -29.42 -38.55 -36.82
CA GLU A 1001 -28.86 -39.61 -35.98
C GLU A 1001 -27.70 -39.09 -35.11
N ALA A 1002 -26.88 -38.22 -35.67
CA ALA A 1002 -25.84 -37.52 -34.92
C ALA A 1002 -26.43 -36.55 -33.89
N GLY A 1003 -27.48 -35.81 -34.26
CA GLY A 1003 -28.22 -34.93 -33.36
C GLY A 1003 -28.80 -35.70 -32.17
N ARG A 1004 -29.46 -36.85 -32.40
CA ARG A 1004 -29.94 -37.72 -31.31
C ARG A 1004 -28.82 -38.23 -30.42
N SER A 1005 -27.66 -38.59 -31.00
CA SER A 1005 -26.50 -39.06 -30.24
C SER A 1005 -25.90 -37.96 -29.37
N LEU A 1006 -25.91 -36.71 -29.84
CA LEU A 1006 -25.48 -35.54 -29.08
C LEU A 1006 -26.47 -35.19 -27.95
N THR A 1007 -27.78 -35.25 -28.22
CA THR A 1007 -28.82 -35.07 -27.19
C THR A 1007 -28.74 -36.16 -26.12
N ALA A 1008 -28.54 -37.43 -26.51
CA ALA A 1008 -28.38 -38.54 -25.56
C ALA A 1008 -27.10 -38.44 -24.73
N ALA A 1009 -26.03 -37.85 -25.28
CA ALA A 1009 -24.82 -37.55 -24.51
C ALA A 1009 -25.05 -36.42 -23.49
N TRP A 1010 -25.93 -35.45 -23.80
CA TRP A 1010 -26.24 -34.31 -22.94
C TRP A 1010 -27.04 -34.67 -21.67
N GLU A 1011 -27.86 -35.73 -21.70
CA GLU A 1011 -28.68 -36.15 -20.56
C GLU A 1011 -27.87 -36.60 -19.32
N GLY A 1012 -26.56 -36.81 -19.45
CA GLY A 1012 -25.65 -36.96 -18.32
C GLY A 1012 -25.25 -35.60 -17.76
N GLN A 1013 -25.57 -35.30 -16.49
CA GLN A 1013 -25.30 -34.01 -15.82
C GLN A 1013 -23.80 -33.66 -15.59
N ASP A 1014 -22.89 -34.16 -16.43
CA ASP A 1014 -21.46 -33.85 -16.38
C ASP A 1014 -21.14 -32.62 -17.25
N THR A 1015 -20.66 -31.56 -16.62
CA THR A 1015 -20.24 -30.30 -17.25
C THR A 1015 -19.18 -30.52 -18.35
N ALA A 1016 -18.32 -31.54 -18.24
CA ALA A 1016 -17.34 -31.88 -19.28
C ALA A 1016 -18.00 -32.49 -20.53
N VAL A 1017 -19.05 -33.28 -20.34
CA VAL A 1017 -19.84 -33.87 -21.44
C VAL A 1017 -20.66 -32.78 -22.13
N GLN A 1018 -21.29 -31.87 -21.38
CA GLN A 1018 -22.03 -30.73 -21.92
C GLN A 1018 -21.14 -29.84 -22.79
N THR A 1019 -19.97 -29.46 -22.29
CA THR A 1019 -18.98 -28.67 -23.05
C THR A 1019 -18.54 -29.39 -24.34
N THR A 1020 -18.36 -30.72 -24.27
CA THR A 1020 -18.03 -31.56 -25.46
C THR A 1020 -19.17 -31.58 -26.48
N VAL A 1021 -20.42 -31.67 -26.02
CA VAL A 1021 -21.61 -31.62 -26.88
C VAL A 1021 -21.69 -30.26 -27.58
N TYR A 1022 -21.53 -29.14 -26.86
CA TYR A 1022 -21.54 -27.80 -27.47
C TYR A 1022 -20.39 -27.60 -28.47
N GLY A 1023 -19.18 -28.10 -28.18
CA GLY A 1023 -18.07 -28.11 -29.13
C GLY A 1023 -18.35 -28.95 -30.37
N SER A 1024 -18.98 -30.11 -30.20
CA SER A 1024 -19.38 -31.02 -31.30
C SER A 1024 -20.51 -30.44 -32.16
N LEU A 1025 -21.41 -29.64 -31.57
CA LEU A 1025 -22.43 -28.88 -32.29
C LEU A 1025 -21.84 -27.74 -33.11
N ALA A 1026 -20.82 -27.05 -32.58
CA ALA A 1026 -20.04 -26.08 -33.34
C ALA A 1026 -19.23 -26.73 -34.47
N TRP A 1027 -19.04 -28.05 -34.47
CA TRP A 1027 -18.33 -28.79 -35.51
C TRP A 1027 -19.21 -29.19 -36.70
N LEU A 1028 -20.48 -29.55 -36.48
CA LEU A 1028 -21.49 -29.77 -37.55
C LEU A 1028 -21.75 -28.52 -38.44
N ARG A 1029 -21.08 -27.40 -38.14
CA ARG A 1029 -21.07 -26.08 -38.80
C ARG A 1029 -20.40 -26.02 -40.19
N ARG A 1030 -19.66 -27.05 -40.61
CA ARG A 1030 -18.70 -26.93 -41.73
C ARG A 1030 -19.22 -27.38 -43.11
N LYS A 1031 -20.38 -28.02 -43.21
CA LYS A 1031 -21.00 -28.37 -44.51
C LYS A 1031 -22.25 -27.56 -44.88
N PRO A 1032 -22.43 -27.23 -46.18
CA PRO A 1032 -23.71 -26.78 -46.70
C PRO A 1032 -24.60 -28.00 -46.92
N THR A 1033 -25.44 -28.33 -45.96
CA THR A 1033 -26.44 -29.38 -46.17
C THR A 1033 -27.78 -28.88 -45.66
N GLY A 1034 -28.74 -28.75 -46.57
CA GLY A 1034 -30.15 -28.44 -46.27
C GLY A 1034 -30.88 -29.56 -45.54
N ALA A 1035 -30.28 -30.10 -44.47
CA ALA A 1035 -30.86 -31.07 -43.56
C ALA A 1035 -30.79 -30.48 -42.14
N SER A 1036 -31.95 -30.26 -41.52
CA SER A 1036 -32.01 -29.59 -40.21
C SER A 1036 -31.49 -30.50 -39.09
N LEU A 1037 -30.81 -29.89 -38.11
CA LEU A 1037 -30.61 -30.51 -36.81
C LEU A 1037 -31.96 -30.75 -36.13
N PRO A 1038 -32.10 -31.79 -35.28
CA PRO A 1038 -33.33 -32.00 -34.51
C PRO A 1038 -33.64 -30.81 -33.57
N ASP A 1039 -34.90 -30.42 -33.46
CA ASP A 1039 -35.36 -29.32 -32.58
C ASP A 1039 -34.79 -29.37 -31.14
N PRO A 1040 -34.70 -30.54 -30.46
CA PRO A 1040 -34.14 -30.61 -29.11
C PRO A 1040 -32.71 -30.09 -28.98
N VAL A 1041 -31.91 -30.20 -30.04
CA VAL A 1041 -30.52 -29.71 -30.05
C VAL A 1041 -30.48 -28.18 -30.04
N TRP A 1042 -31.37 -27.54 -30.80
CA TRP A 1042 -31.48 -26.09 -30.83
C TRP A 1042 -32.02 -25.53 -29.51
N ASP A 1043 -33.00 -26.20 -28.92
CA ASP A 1043 -33.58 -25.82 -27.63
C ASP A 1043 -32.54 -25.88 -26.50
N VAL A 1044 -31.73 -26.95 -26.44
CA VAL A 1044 -30.65 -27.12 -25.45
C VAL A 1044 -29.57 -26.04 -25.56
N ALA A 1045 -29.25 -25.60 -26.79
CA ALA A 1045 -28.31 -24.50 -26.99
C ALA A 1045 -28.92 -23.15 -26.57
N ALA A 1046 -30.20 -22.91 -26.88
CA ALA A 1046 -30.88 -21.68 -26.50
C ALA A 1046 -31.02 -21.56 -24.98
N ASP A 1047 -31.32 -22.68 -24.30
CA ASP A 1047 -31.41 -22.75 -22.86
C ASP A 1047 -30.09 -22.45 -22.15
N ALA A 1048 -28.94 -22.77 -22.73
CA ALA A 1048 -27.64 -22.40 -22.17
C ALA A 1048 -27.44 -20.87 -22.10
N ILE A 1049 -27.96 -20.13 -23.08
CA ILE A 1049 -27.91 -18.66 -23.11
C ILE A 1049 -28.92 -18.07 -22.12
N VAL A 1050 -30.13 -18.64 -22.06
CA VAL A 1050 -31.21 -18.19 -21.18
C VAL A 1050 -30.87 -18.46 -19.70
N SER A 1051 -30.33 -19.64 -19.38
CA SER A 1051 -29.93 -20.07 -18.03
C SER A 1051 -28.60 -19.48 -17.56
N ARG A 1052 -27.82 -18.88 -18.46
CA ARG A 1052 -26.55 -18.18 -18.18
C ARG A 1052 -25.50 -19.03 -17.47
N SER A 1053 -25.43 -20.32 -17.82
CA SER A 1053 -24.37 -21.22 -17.34
C SER A 1053 -22.99 -20.78 -17.86
N GLU A 1054 -21.97 -20.83 -16.99
CA GLU A 1054 -20.63 -20.22 -17.16
C GLU A 1054 -20.00 -20.42 -18.55
N THR A 1055 -19.48 -21.61 -18.86
CA THR A 1055 -18.78 -21.88 -20.13
C THR A 1055 -19.75 -22.15 -21.29
N ALA A 1056 -20.89 -22.76 -21.00
CA ALA A 1056 -21.86 -23.17 -22.02
C ALA A 1056 -22.61 -21.98 -22.66
N MET A 1057 -22.83 -20.87 -21.94
CA MET A 1057 -23.42 -19.66 -22.53
C MET A 1057 -22.53 -19.06 -23.62
N ILE A 1058 -21.22 -18.92 -23.38
CA ILE A 1058 -20.28 -18.31 -24.33
C ILE A 1058 -20.18 -19.16 -25.61
N LEU A 1059 -20.13 -20.49 -25.45
CA LEU A 1059 -20.13 -21.42 -26.57
C LEU A 1059 -21.45 -21.38 -27.36
N ALA A 1060 -22.58 -21.32 -26.66
CA ALA A 1060 -23.90 -21.22 -27.30
C ALA A 1060 -24.09 -19.90 -28.06
N LEU A 1061 -23.66 -18.76 -27.50
CA LEU A 1061 -23.67 -17.46 -28.19
C LEU A 1061 -22.88 -17.51 -29.50
N ASN A 1062 -21.70 -18.15 -29.48
CA ASN A 1062 -20.88 -18.35 -30.67
C ASN A 1062 -21.51 -19.34 -31.68
N PHE A 1063 -22.16 -20.39 -31.20
CA PHE A 1063 -22.89 -21.36 -32.01
C PHE A 1063 -24.03 -20.69 -32.79
N PHE A 1064 -24.94 -20.00 -32.10
CA PHE A 1064 -26.02 -19.29 -32.79
C PHE A 1064 -25.48 -18.19 -33.70
N GLY A 1065 -24.49 -17.40 -33.26
CA GLY A 1065 -23.92 -16.36 -34.13
C GLY A 1065 -23.40 -16.92 -35.45
N ALA A 1066 -22.75 -18.09 -35.42
CA ALA A 1066 -22.31 -18.77 -36.63
C ALA A 1066 -23.46 -19.42 -37.43
N ALA A 1067 -24.48 -19.96 -36.78
CA ALA A 1067 -25.63 -20.59 -37.43
C ALA A 1067 -26.43 -19.56 -38.25
N TYR A 1068 -26.72 -18.39 -37.67
CA TYR A 1068 -27.36 -17.29 -38.40
C TYR A 1068 -26.47 -16.70 -39.50
N GLU A 1069 -25.16 -16.59 -39.30
CA GLU A 1069 -24.22 -16.07 -40.33
C GLU A 1069 -24.19 -16.93 -41.62
N ARG A 1070 -24.48 -18.23 -41.53
CA ARG A 1070 -24.24 -19.18 -42.65
C ARG A 1070 -25.48 -19.94 -43.11
N HIS A 1071 -26.42 -20.23 -42.21
CA HIS A 1071 -27.53 -21.15 -42.40
C HIS A 1071 -28.80 -20.64 -41.70
N ALA A 1072 -29.10 -19.35 -41.81
CA ALA A 1072 -30.24 -18.74 -41.12
C ALA A 1072 -31.59 -19.41 -41.41
N GLN A 1073 -31.77 -19.99 -42.62
CA GLN A 1073 -32.99 -20.72 -42.98
C GLN A 1073 -33.20 -22.04 -42.20
N ASP A 1074 -32.13 -22.63 -41.67
CA ASP A 1074 -32.16 -23.92 -40.98
C ASP A 1074 -32.37 -23.77 -39.46
N VAL A 1075 -32.32 -22.53 -38.94
CA VAL A 1075 -32.56 -22.22 -37.53
C VAL A 1075 -34.07 -22.05 -37.30
N PRO A 1076 -34.70 -22.81 -36.40
CA PRO A 1076 -36.14 -22.69 -36.14
C PRO A 1076 -36.57 -21.27 -35.72
N SER A 1077 -37.69 -20.77 -36.28
CA SER A 1077 -38.20 -19.42 -36.03
C SER A 1077 -38.68 -19.18 -34.59
N HIS A 1078 -39.12 -20.22 -33.88
CA HIS A 1078 -39.59 -20.11 -32.50
C HIS A 1078 -38.48 -19.74 -31.50
N LEU A 1079 -37.21 -19.82 -31.90
CA LEU A 1079 -36.07 -19.51 -31.05
C LEU A 1079 -35.73 -18.02 -31.00
N ASP A 1080 -36.11 -17.24 -32.02
CA ASP A 1080 -35.77 -15.81 -32.14
C ASP A 1080 -36.20 -15.04 -30.89
N ASP A 1081 -37.44 -15.21 -30.45
CA ASP A 1081 -37.98 -14.55 -29.27
C ASP A 1081 -37.23 -14.92 -27.98
N ARG A 1082 -36.75 -16.16 -27.87
CA ARG A 1082 -35.95 -16.61 -26.70
C ARG A 1082 -34.57 -15.98 -26.74
N LEU A 1083 -33.91 -15.97 -27.90
CA LEU A 1083 -32.59 -15.39 -28.09
C LEU A 1083 -32.62 -13.86 -27.91
N HIS A 1084 -33.60 -13.15 -28.47
CA HIS A 1084 -33.76 -11.71 -28.27
C HIS A 1084 -34.00 -11.34 -26.80
N ARG A 1085 -34.86 -12.07 -26.08
CA ARG A 1085 -35.05 -11.87 -24.64
C ARG A 1085 -33.78 -12.13 -23.85
N ALA A 1086 -33.04 -13.18 -24.21
CA ALA A 1086 -31.75 -13.49 -23.57
C ALA A 1086 -30.72 -12.37 -23.83
N LEU A 1087 -30.59 -11.87 -25.06
CA LEU A 1087 -29.68 -10.78 -25.44
C LEU A 1087 -30.06 -9.45 -24.78
N LYS A 1088 -31.36 -9.14 -24.68
CA LYS A 1088 -31.87 -7.97 -23.96
C LYS A 1088 -31.55 -8.06 -22.47
N SER A 1089 -31.74 -9.23 -21.88
CA SER A 1089 -31.43 -9.45 -20.47
C SER A 1089 -29.92 -9.43 -20.20
N LEU A 1090 -29.13 -9.98 -21.14
CA LEU A 1090 -27.69 -10.03 -21.06
C LEU A 1090 -27.09 -8.62 -21.05
N ILE A 1091 -27.51 -7.72 -21.94
CA ILE A 1091 -26.96 -6.35 -21.99
C ILE A 1091 -27.30 -5.54 -20.74
N VAL A 1092 -28.46 -5.78 -20.13
CA VAL A 1092 -28.88 -5.14 -18.87
C VAL A 1092 -28.09 -5.67 -17.69
N VAL A 1093 -27.95 -6.99 -17.54
CA VAL A 1093 -27.25 -7.60 -16.39
C VAL A 1093 -25.74 -7.43 -16.48
N THR A 1094 -25.20 -7.36 -17.69
CA THR A 1094 -23.81 -6.96 -17.90
C THR A 1094 -23.64 -5.43 -17.93
N GLY A 1095 -24.75 -4.68 -17.92
CA GLY A 1095 -24.85 -3.23 -17.80
C GLY A 1095 -24.57 -2.73 -16.39
N ASP A 1096 -24.20 -1.45 -16.29
CA ASP A 1096 -23.44 -0.93 -15.16
C ASP A 1096 -24.30 -0.06 -14.21
N ASP A 1097 -25.35 -0.64 -13.62
CA ASP A 1097 -26.22 0.05 -12.65
C ASP A 1097 -25.62 0.05 -11.22
N GLY A 1098 -24.30 0.15 -11.08
CA GLY A 1098 -23.60 0.40 -9.79
C GLY A 1098 -23.65 -0.72 -8.73
N ALA A 1099 -24.42 -1.78 -8.94
CA ALA A 1099 -24.51 -2.93 -8.04
C ALA A 1099 -24.18 -4.21 -8.82
N ARG A 1100 -22.90 -4.60 -8.90
CA ARG A 1100 -22.53 -5.88 -9.53
C ARG A 1100 -22.67 -7.02 -8.51
N PRO A 1101 -23.63 -7.95 -8.64
CA PRO A 1101 -23.44 -9.29 -8.09
C PRO A 1101 -22.23 -9.94 -8.79
N THR A 1102 -21.51 -10.81 -8.09
CA THR A 1102 -20.48 -11.66 -8.67
C THR A 1102 -21.10 -12.50 -9.80
N LEU A 1103 -20.82 -12.13 -11.05
CA LEU A 1103 -21.29 -12.89 -12.22
C LEU A 1103 -20.41 -14.13 -12.41
N PRO A 1104 -20.99 -15.30 -12.71
CA PRO A 1104 -20.24 -16.55 -12.89
C PRO A 1104 -19.61 -16.66 -14.30
N TYR A 1105 -19.35 -15.54 -14.99
CA TYR A 1105 -18.77 -15.49 -16.33
C TYR A 1105 -18.21 -14.10 -16.64
N ASP A 1106 -17.26 -14.00 -17.58
CA ASP A 1106 -16.69 -12.71 -18.02
C ASP A 1106 -17.73 -11.87 -18.78
N PRO A 1107 -18.13 -10.69 -18.27
CA PRO A 1107 -19.15 -9.86 -18.91
C PRO A 1107 -18.73 -9.34 -20.30
N GLY A 1108 -17.44 -9.14 -20.52
CA GLY A 1108 -16.88 -8.67 -21.79
C GLY A 1108 -16.91 -9.76 -22.87
N GLU A 1109 -16.63 -11.01 -22.54
CA GLU A 1109 -16.80 -12.15 -23.45
C GLU A 1109 -18.26 -12.40 -23.79
N ALA A 1110 -19.14 -12.39 -22.79
CA ALA A 1110 -20.57 -12.56 -23.00
C ALA A 1110 -21.13 -11.46 -23.91
N ARG A 1111 -20.75 -10.20 -23.69
CA ARG A 1111 -21.12 -9.07 -24.57
C ARG A 1111 -20.53 -9.21 -25.98
N ARG A 1112 -19.27 -9.64 -26.13
CA ARG A 1112 -18.67 -9.88 -27.46
C ARG A 1112 -19.39 -10.97 -28.24
N GLY A 1113 -19.78 -12.06 -27.57
CA GLY A 1113 -20.56 -13.15 -28.15
C GLY A 1113 -21.97 -12.69 -28.53
N GLY A 1114 -22.64 -11.94 -27.63
CA GLY A 1114 -23.97 -11.39 -27.87
C GLY A 1114 -24.01 -10.40 -29.04
N ALA A 1115 -23.05 -9.48 -29.14
CA ALA A 1115 -22.97 -8.54 -30.26
C ALA A 1115 -22.77 -9.25 -31.60
N ARG A 1116 -22.01 -10.35 -31.62
CA ARG A 1116 -21.85 -11.17 -32.83
C ARG A 1116 -23.15 -11.84 -33.24
N LEU A 1117 -23.86 -12.46 -32.30
CA LEU A 1117 -25.17 -13.07 -32.57
C LEU A 1117 -26.18 -12.03 -33.05
N LEU A 1118 -26.23 -10.87 -32.41
CA LEU A 1118 -27.13 -9.77 -32.80
C LEU A 1118 -26.86 -9.29 -34.24
N ARG A 1119 -25.58 -9.17 -34.62
CA ARG A 1119 -25.19 -8.86 -36.00
C ARG A 1119 -25.63 -9.96 -36.98
N ALA A 1120 -25.45 -11.22 -36.61
CA ALA A 1120 -25.83 -12.36 -37.44
C ALA A 1120 -27.35 -12.44 -37.66
N LEU A 1121 -28.14 -12.19 -36.61
CA LEU A 1121 -29.59 -12.06 -36.68
C LEU A 1121 -30.03 -10.95 -37.64
N ALA A 1122 -29.36 -9.80 -37.58
CA ALA A 1122 -29.64 -8.67 -38.48
C ALA A 1122 -29.25 -8.94 -39.93
N ALA A 1123 -28.10 -9.57 -40.18
CA ALA A 1123 -27.71 -10.00 -41.52
C ALA A 1123 -28.69 -11.02 -42.13
N ALA A 1124 -29.44 -11.74 -41.29
CA ALA A 1124 -30.46 -12.69 -41.69
C ALA A 1124 -31.89 -12.11 -41.77
N GLY A 1125 -32.07 -10.80 -41.50
CA GLY A 1125 -33.40 -10.16 -41.47
C GLY A 1125 -34.32 -10.68 -40.35
N ARG A 1126 -33.75 -11.20 -39.26
CA ARG A 1126 -34.45 -11.80 -38.12
C ARG A 1126 -34.18 -11.03 -36.83
N GLU A 1127 -33.85 -9.74 -36.91
CA GLU A 1127 -33.54 -8.90 -35.76
C GLU A 1127 -34.76 -8.30 -35.05
N ASP A 1128 -34.61 -8.05 -33.75
CA ASP A 1128 -35.49 -7.17 -32.98
C ASP A 1128 -34.88 -5.76 -32.91
N ALA A 1129 -35.57 -4.76 -33.47
CA ALA A 1129 -35.12 -3.37 -33.53
C ALA A 1129 -34.92 -2.71 -32.14
N VAL A 1130 -35.67 -3.15 -31.13
CA VAL A 1130 -35.54 -2.66 -29.75
C VAL A 1130 -34.27 -3.23 -29.10
N VAL A 1131 -33.97 -4.51 -29.31
CA VAL A 1131 -32.72 -5.11 -28.82
C VAL A 1131 -31.51 -4.51 -29.54
N MET A 1132 -31.58 -4.31 -30.87
CA MET A 1132 -30.52 -3.68 -31.64
C MET A 1132 -30.20 -2.25 -31.17
N SER A 1133 -31.23 -1.43 -30.94
CA SER A 1133 -31.05 -0.06 -30.45
C SER A 1133 -30.49 -0.01 -29.03
N LEU A 1134 -30.92 -0.90 -28.12
CA LEU A 1134 -30.36 -1.01 -26.77
C LEU A 1134 -28.86 -1.34 -26.79
N TRP A 1135 -28.45 -2.28 -27.64
CA TRP A 1135 -27.03 -2.65 -27.78
C TRP A 1135 -26.19 -1.56 -28.44
N ARG A 1136 -26.72 -0.83 -29.44
CA ARG A 1136 -26.04 0.33 -30.03
C ARG A 1136 -25.89 1.47 -29.02
N ALA A 1137 -26.93 1.78 -28.25
CA ALA A 1137 -26.86 2.81 -27.21
C ALA A 1137 -25.83 2.46 -26.13
N ALA A 1138 -25.79 1.21 -25.67
CA ALA A 1138 -24.77 0.74 -24.74
C ALA A 1138 -23.35 0.81 -25.33
N ALA A 1139 -23.18 0.44 -26.61
CA ALA A 1139 -21.87 0.50 -27.28
C ALA A 1139 -21.32 1.94 -27.39
N VAL A 1140 -22.18 2.92 -27.71
CA VAL A 1140 -21.83 4.34 -27.80
C VAL A 1140 -21.57 4.95 -26.41
N ALA A 1141 -22.44 4.67 -25.44
CA ALA A 1141 -22.31 5.18 -24.08
C ALA A 1141 -21.03 4.67 -23.40
N GLU A 1142 -20.64 3.43 -23.67
CA GLU A 1142 -19.46 2.79 -23.06
C GLU A 1142 -18.19 2.87 -23.94
N ARG A 1143 -18.26 3.49 -25.13
CA ARG A 1143 -17.16 3.70 -26.10
C ARG A 1143 -16.28 2.46 -26.30
N ILE A 1144 -16.87 1.30 -26.55
CA ILE A 1144 -16.17 0.02 -26.70
C ILE A 1144 -15.82 -0.25 -28.18
N PRO A 1145 -14.55 -0.08 -28.64
CA PRO A 1145 -14.20 -0.15 -30.07
C PRO A 1145 -14.31 -1.57 -30.67
N GLU A 1146 -14.50 -2.57 -29.82
CA GLU A 1146 -14.68 -3.98 -30.18
C GLU A 1146 -16.15 -4.33 -30.47
N ILE A 1147 -17.09 -3.52 -29.96
CA ILE A 1147 -18.54 -3.69 -30.13
C ILE A 1147 -19.05 -2.71 -31.18
N GLU A 1148 -18.67 -1.43 -31.14
CA GLU A 1148 -19.02 -0.41 -32.17
C GLU A 1148 -18.65 -0.91 -33.57
N GLY A 1149 -17.37 -1.23 -33.80
CA GLY A 1149 -16.89 -1.68 -35.11
C GLY A 1149 -17.46 -3.03 -35.58
N ARG A 1150 -18.18 -3.77 -34.73
CA ARG A 1150 -18.91 -4.99 -35.11
C ARG A 1150 -20.38 -4.74 -35.43
N LEU A 1151 -21.00 -3.70 -34.85
CA LEU A 1151 -22.38 -3.32 -35.10
C LEU A 1151 -22.52 -2.39 -36.31
N ASP A 1152 -21.50 -1.58 -36.63
CA ASP A 1152 -21.53 -0.59 -37.72
C ASP A 1152 -21.29 -1.16 -39.12
N ALA A 1153 -20.69 -2.36 -39.23
CA ALA A 1153 -20.38 -3.02 -40.50
C ALA A 1153 -21.62 -3.57 -41.26
N VAL A 1154 -22.81 -3.06 -40.96
CA VAL A 1154 -24.08 -3.32 -41.67
C VAL A 1154 -24.46 -2.12 -42.55
N ALA A 1155 -23.92 -0.92 -42.30
CA ALA A 1155 -24.31 0.30 -43.02
C ALA A 1155 -23.60 0.52 -44.38
N ASP A 1156 -22.50 -0.18 -44.66
CA ASP A 1156 -21.70 0.03 -45.87
C ASP A 1156 -22.13 -0.82 -47.08
N ASN A 1157 -23.24 -1.57 -47.01
CA ASN A 1157 -23.69 -2.45 -48.10
C ASN A 1157 -24.92 -1.92 -48.88
N ASP A 1158 -25.45 -0.75 -48.53
CA ASP A 1158 -26.59 -0.11 -49.23
C ASP A 1158 -26.17 0.88 -50.33
N SER A 1159 -24.91 0.86 -50.78
CA SER A 1159 -24.47 1.60 -51.97
C SER A 1159 -24.13 0.66 -53.14
N ALA A 1160 -25.12 -0.10 -53.60
CA ALA A 1160 -25.09 -0.63 -54.96
C ALA A 1160 -25.38 0.53 -55.94
N PRO A 1161 -24.62 0.68 -57.04
CA PRO A 1161 -24.92 1.70 -58.04
C PRO A 1161 -26.23 1.35 -58.74
N GLU A 1162 -27.16 2.31 -58.81
CA GLU A 1162 -28.29 2.26 -59.74
C GLU A 1162 -27.73 2.04 -61.15
N ASN A 1163 -28.05 0.88 -61.73
CA ASN A 1163 -27.93 0.67 -63.16
C ASN A 1163 -29.18 1.23 -63.82
N ASP A 1164 -28.94 2.15 -64.76
CA ASP A 1164 -29.88 2.66 -65.74
C ASP A 1164 -30.58 1.54 -66.56
N GLU A 1165 -31.78 1.91 -67.02
CA GLU A 1165 -32.60 1.36 -68.12
C GLU A 1165 -33.65 0.24 -67.85
N ASP A 1166 -34.91 0.70 -68.04
CA ASP A 1166 -36.22 0.06 -68.33
C ASP A 1166 -36.90 -0.88 -67.31
#